data_AF-A0A2V9IBS3-F1
#
_entry.id   AF-A0A2V9IBS3-F1
#
_cell.length_a   1.000
_cell.length_b   1.000
_cell.length_c   1.000
_cell.angle_alpha   90.00
_cell.angle_beta   90.00
_cell.angle_gamma   90.00
#
_symmetry.space_group_name_H-M   'P 1'
#
loop_
_entity.id
_entity.type
_entity.pdbx_description
1 polymer ?
#
loop_
_entity_poly.entity_id
_entity_poly.type
_entity_poly.pdbx_seq_one_letter_code
_entity_poly.pdbx_strand_id
1 'polypeptide(L)'
;MTLNPPAEYGRAGLGITAFNLRTGTNQFHGSLYEYFRNEKLDARGFFAPKTPLNKQNEFGATGGGPIFKDKTFFYGWYQGFRLRKEASNSLDTVPTEAMRGGNLSNVLGGQIGTDALGRPVYSSEIFDPATTRTVAAGALDPITGLLNTSASSAILRDGFGFNPVTGLPIAGQANIIPSNRIDPVAKAMFAQFPNPTLPGREFGYTDNWLSQFKAQQSINQWGSKIDHALSPNNKLMGEFLWWRNFNPTGSKWPGAISEGAISRWGQYIARLSHDLVLRPTLINHWVVGYNRWRNDTFPEGGIGWPAQLGFKGVPQDGPGSVFPQLIIGGLGNVYARGGQGYSATNVYSFDDGLTWIKGKHTFKTGFSYIKLQENGGNFGGQSSKLNFTAGNTGLPGAFYNDNCSPGTGTCTGMGAASFLLGGVSSAQYAAYFQDDFKASPKLTFNLGLRYDLMLPTVNAHNQRSWVDPVAVNPDIGIKGAVVFATPDRRAPVKAYTKAFGPRFGLAYAIDNNTVLRGGYGIMYTAGGFQRGASTQFLQGYNANNDVPADLSTGFVGLLPAFLLRDGFPASRFPSPPFISPSYGLGTGPLAAFGSGILPNIQNWSLSIQRQLPGRMLIDVGYVGTKGTHLPSRLMPTTAVDSKYLVLGDALFKNIADPAVQALSVVQAMPVDPTTNIHSPFKGFQSLWKGGATVLLKCETSGKRRGYRPIMRYRCRPESNSRRVWVFWCLIPGRRHSATRKVSSMSSQASLKTFTIERPRSH
;
A
#
# COMPACT_ATOMS: atom_id res chain seq x y z
N MET A 1 33.17 -25.46 7.71
CA MET A 1 32.03 -24.58 8.04
C MET A 1 30.75 -25.26 7.60
N THR A 2 29.63 -24.98 8.24
CA THR A 2 28.30 -25.48 7.88
C THR A 2 27.54 -24.47 7.01
N LEU A 3 26.38 -24.86 6.45
CA LEU A 3 25.55 -24.02 5.59
C LEU A 3 24.70 -22.97 6.34
N ASN A 4 24.64 -23.04 7.67
CA ASN A 4 23.87 -22.10 8.49
C ASN A 4 24.69 -20.83 8.81
N PRO A 5 24.08 -19.63 8.80
CA PRO A 5 24.78 -18.38 9.08
C PRO A 5 25.28 -18.32 10.55
N PRO A 6 26.56 -17.95 10.79
CA PRO A 6 27.13 -17.77 12.12
C PRO A 6 26.34 -16.81 13.02
N ALA A 7 26.43 -16.98 14.34
CA ALA A 7 25.63 -16.25 15.34
C ALA A 7 25.80 -14.73 15.29
N GLU A 8 26.94 -14.25 14.75
CA GLU A 8 27.25 -12.84 14.50
C GLU A 8 26.21 -12.16 13.59
N TYR A 9 25.64 -12.89 12.62
CA TYR A 9 24.57 -12.37 11.76
C TYR A 9 23.19 -12.53 12.41
N GLY A 10 22.53 -11.41 12.68
CA GLY A 10 21.14 -11.33 13.12
C GLY A 10 20.17 -11.05 11.97
N ARG A 11 18.86 -11.16 12.24
CA ARG A 11 17.75 -10.70 11.36
C ARG A 11 17.72 -11.26 9.93
N ALA A 12 18.53 -12.28 9.62
CA ALA A 12 18.78 -12.85 8.28
C ALA A 12 17.58 -13.54 7.58
N GLY A 13 16.34 -13.27 8.01
CA GLY A 13 15.10 -13.81 7.43
C GLY A 13 14.77 -13.36 6.00
N LEU A 14 15.60 -12.48 5.42
CA LEU A 14 15.52 -12.03 4.02
C LEU A 14 16.88 -12.21 3.29
N GLY A 15 17.82 -12.95 3.88
CA GLY A 15 19.20 -13.08 3.41
C GLY A 15 20.21 -12.18 4.15
N ILE A 16 21.48 -12.34 3.80
CA ILE A 16 22.61 -11.53 4.26
C ILE A 16 23.33 -11.05 3.00
N THR A 17 23.69 -9.76 2.94
CA THR A 17 24.54 -9.21 1.88
C THR A 17 25.74 -8.53 2.52
N ALA A 18 26.93 -8.78 1.97
CA ALA A 18 28.18 -8.18 2.42
C ALA A 18 28.78 -7.40 1.24
N PHE A 19 29.12 -6.14 1.48
CA PHE A 19 29.74 -5.24 0.51
C PHE A 19 31.12 -4.87 1.02
N ASN A 20 32.13 -4.96 0.17
CA ASN A 20 33.51 -4.62 0.53
C ASN A 20 34.02 -3.54 -0.44
N LEU A 21 34.38 -2.38 0.11
CA LEU A 21 35.10 -1.35 -0.63
C LEU A 21 36.59 -1.69 -0.71
N ARG A 22 37.16 -1.52 -1.91
CA ARG A 22 38.60 -1.67 -2.16
C ARG A 22 39.39 -0.69 -1.28
N THR A 23 40.62 -1.06 -0.94
CA THR A 23 41.60 -0.24 -0.24
C THR A 23 42.64 0.27 -1.25
N GLY A 24 43.23 1.43 -1.00
CA GLY A 24 44.37 1.91 -1.78
C GLY A 24 45.63 1.06 -1.57
N THR A 25 46.67 1.28 -2.38
CA THR A 25 47.95 0.57 -2.24
C THR A 25 49.12 1.56 -2.17
N ASN A 26 50.36 1.08 -2.06
CA ASN A 26 51.55 1.94 -2.16
C ASN A 26 51.77 2.56 -3.56
N GLN A 27 50.95 2.19 -4.55
CA GLN A 27 50.95 2.76 -5.90
C GLN A 27 49.62 3.47 -6.17
N PHE A 28 49.69 4.59 -6.89
CA PHE A 28 48.49 5.26 -7.39
C PHE A 28 47.93 4.48 -8.58
N HIS A 29 46.65 4.11 -8.53
CA HIS A 29 45.95 3.45 -9.62
C HIS A 29 44.49 3.90 -9.69
N GLY A 30 43.87 3.80 -10.86
CA GLY A 30 42.49 4.18 -11.06
C GLY A 30 41.89 3.62 -12.34
N SER A 31 40.62 3.92 -12.58
CA SER A 31 39.88 3.50 -13.78
C SER A 31 38.80 4.53 -14.13
N LEU A 32 38.59 4.79 -15.42
CA LEU A 32 37.43 5.51 -15.93
C LEU A 32 36.55 4.55 -16.73
N TYR A 33 35.23 4.79 -16.75
CA TYR A 33 34.28 4.06 -17.61
C TYR A 33 33.09 4.93 -18.00
N GLU A 34 32.41 4.53 -19.08
CA GLU A 34 31.12 5.05 -19.55
C GLU A 34 30.34 3.87 -20.17
N TYR A 35 29.03 3.81 -19.91
CA TYR A 35 28.09 2.93 -20.59
C TYR A 35 27.02 3.78 -21.28
N PHE A 36 27.16 3.91 -22.59
CA PHE A 36 26.34 4.76 -23.44
C PHE A 36 25.26 3.96 -24.17
N ARG A 37 24.01 4.44 -24.12
CA ARG A 37 22.89 3.96 -24.95
C ARG A 37 22.04 5.11 -25.45
N ASN A 38 21.55 5.02 -26.68
CA ASN A 38 20.87 6.10 -27.39
C ASN A 38 19.84 5.55 -28.39
N GLU A 39 18.71 6.22 -28.59
CA GLU A 39 17.69 5.81 -29.57
C GLU A 39 18.20 5.78 -31.02
N LYS A 40 19.30 6.50 -31.31
CA LYS A 40 19.99 6.45 -32.62
C LYS A 40 20.74 5.13 -32.87
N LEU A 41 20.94 4.31 -31.84
CA LEU A 41 21.62 3.01 -31.92
C LEU A 41 20.67 1.83 -31.64
N ASP A 42 19.52 2.09 -31.00
CA ASP A 42 18.49 1.08 -30.72
C ASP A 42 17.65 0.77 -32.00
N ALA A 43 17.47 -0.52 -32.31
CA ALA A 43 16.60 -0.94 -33.40
C ALA A 43 15.11 -0.65 -33.11
N ARG A 44 14.38 -0.18 -34.14
CA ARG A 44 12.91 0.02 -34.07
C ARG A 44 12.21 -1.33 -33.87
N GLY A 45 11.41 -1.45 -32.81
CA GLY A 45 10.55 -2.62 -32.62
C GLY A 45 9.55 -2.77 -33.77
N PHE A 46 9.33 -4.00 -34.25
CA PHE A 46 8.64 -4.32 -35.51
C PHE A 46 7.37 -3.48 -35.78
N PHE A 47 6.47 -3.41 -34.79
CA PHE A 47 5.19 -2.67 -34.86
C PHE A 47 5.23 -1.21 -34.39
N ALA A 48 6.36 -0.69 -33.89
CA ALA A 48 6.46 0.67 -33.37
C ALA A 48 6.74 1.68 -34.51
N PRO A 49 6.01 2.81 -34.62
CA PRO A 49 6.16 3.74 -35.76
C PRO A 49 7.50 4.51 -35.76
N LYS A 50 8.13 4.67 -34.60
CA LYS A 50 9.48 5.24 -34.41
C LYS A 50 10.24 4.42 -33.36
N THR A 51 11.56 4.52 -33.31
CA THR A 51 12.32 4.08 -32.12
C THR A 51 11.94 4.99 -30.95
N PRO A 52 11.51 4.46 -29.79
CA PRO A 52 11.20 5.28 -28.61
C PRO A 52 12.45 6.00 -28.08
N LEU A 53 12.25 7.19 -27.50
CA LEU A 53 13.35 7.92 -26.83
C LEU A 53 13.92 7.07 -25.68
N ASN A 54 15.22 6.80 -25.71
CA ASN A 54 15.92 6.07 -24.66
C ASN A 54 17.42 6.47 -24.63
N LYS A 55 17.77 7.44 -23.79
CA LYS A 55 19.16 7.91 -23.58
C LYS A 55 19.62 7.51 -22.19
N GLN A 56 20.63 6.64 -22.11
CA GLN A 56 21.32 6.27 -20.88
C GLN A 56 22.81 6.61 -21.03
N ASN A 57 23.36 7.25 -20.01
CA ASN A 57 24.80 7.45 -19.85
C ASN A 57 25.09 7.07 -18.39
N GLU A 58 26.11 6.27 -18.16
CA GLU A 58 26.47 5.71 -16.87
C GLU A 58 28.00 5.66 -16.77
N PHE A 59 28.54 6.80 -16.36
CA PHE A 59 29.97 7.07 -16.29
C PHE A 59 30.46 7.03 -14.85
N GLY A 60 31.73 6.68 -14.67
CA GLY A 60 32.34 6.70 -13.36
C GLY A 60 33.85 6.69 -13.37
N ALA A 61 34.40 6.98 -12.19
CA ALA A 61 35.82 7.00 -11.90
C ALA A 61 36.09 6.20 -10.62
N THR A 62 37.21 5.49 -10.57
CA THR A 62 37.79 4.98 -9.32
C THR A 62 39.25 5.39 -9.24
N GLY A 63 39.77 5.60 -8.03
CA GLY A 63 41.16 5.97 -7.80
C GLY A 63 41.58 5.62 -6.37
N GLY A 64 42.81 5.18 -6.18
CA GLY A 64 43.36 4.90 -4.86
C GLY A 64 44.88 4.91 -4.85
N GLY A 65 45.45 5.00 -3.66
CA GLY A 65 46.90 5.11 -3.46
C GLY A 65 47.26 5.43 -2.00
N PRO A 66 48.53 5.78 -1.72
CA PRO A 66 48.98 6.14 -0.40
C PRO A 66 48.75 7.62 -0.11
N ILE A 67 48.27 7.94 1.10
CA ILE A 67 48.47 9.25 1.74
C ILE A 67 49.84 9.24 2.45
N PHE A 68 50.12 8.17 3.18
CA PHE A 68 51.44 7.86 3.76
C PHE A 68 51.77 6.42 3.40
N LYS A 69 52.89 6.18 2.71
CA LYS A 69 53.30 4.82 2.32
C LYS A 69 53.36 3.89 3.53
N ASP A 70 52.93 2.64 3.33
CA ASP A 70 52.88 1.56 4.31
C ASP A 70 51.99 1.80 5.55
N LYS A 71 51.38 2.99 5.69
CA LYS A 71 50.54 3.36 6.84
C LYS A 71 49.13 3.80 6.50
N THR A 72 48.94 4.69 5.52
CA THR A 72 47.64 5.32 5.26
C THR A 72 47.32 5.30 3.77
N PHE A 73 46.21 4.66 3.43
CA PHE A 73 45.75 4.47 2.07
C PHE A 73 44.38 5.10 1.89
N PHE A 74 44.11 5.62 0.68
CA PHE A 74 42.78 6.07 0.29
C PHE A 74 42.28 5.27 -0.91
N TYR A 75 40.96 5.12 -0.98
CA TYR A 75 40.25 4.68 -2.18
C TYR A 75 38.99 5.54 -2.34
N GLY A 76 38.84 6.15 -3.51
CA GLY A 76 37.71 6.99 -3.87
C GLY A 76 37.05 6.51 -5.17
N TRP A 77 35.76 6.75 -5.29
CA TRP A 77 35.01 6.46 -6.51
C TRP A 77 33.84 7.43 -6.68
N TYR A 78 33.47 7.68 -7.94
CA TYR A 78 32.28 8.44 -8.35
C TYR A 78 31.57 7.69 -9.48
N GLN A 79 30.24 7.78 -9.52
CA GLN A 79 29.42 7.33 -10.64
C GLN A 79 28.24 8.29 -10.86
N GLY A 80 28.04 8.69 -12.11
CA GLY A 80 26.92 9.47 -12.59
C GLY A 80 26.06 8.65 -13.55
N PHE A 81 24.80 8.46 -13.22
CA PHE A 81 23.80 7.85 -14.10
C PHE A 81 22.83 8.92 -14.61
N ARG A 82 22.53 8.90 -15.91
CA ARG A 82 21.66 9.85 -16.61
C ARG A 82 20.74 9.10 -17.56
N LEU A 83 19.48 8.95 -17.18
CA LEU A 83 18.43 8.36 -18.01
C LEU A 83 17.41 9.43 -18.45
N ARG A 84 17.05 9.41 -19.74
CA ARG A 84 15.89 10.12 -20.29
C ARG A 84 15.16 9.18 -21.25
N LYS A 85 13.90 8.85 -20.97
CA LYS A 85 13.10 7.96 -21.82
C LYS A 85 11.65 8.41 -21.97
N GLU A 86 11.03 8.07 -23.09
CA GLU A 86 9.56 8.11 -23.23
C GLU A 86 8.96 7.06 -22.28
N ALA A 87 8.02 7.49 -21.43
CA ALA A 87 7.52 6.67 -20.32
C ALA A 87 6.23 5.90 -20.64
N SER A 88 5.35 6.52 -21.43
CA SER A 88 4.09 5.96 -21.91
C SER A 88 3.68 6.69 -23.20
N ASN A 89 2.89 6.02 -24.03
CA ASN A 89 1.97 6.65 -24.97
C ASN A 89 0.59 6.06 -24.65
N SER A 90 -0.23 6.78 -23.89
CA SER A 90 -1.65 6.44 -23.67
C SER A 90 -2.54 7.44 -24.39
N LEU A 91 -3.66 6.96 -24.92
CA LEU A 91 -4.79 7.82 -25.18
C LEU A 91 -5.52 8.03 -23.86
N ASP A 92 -5.85 9.27 -23.59
CA ASP A 92 -6.60 9.71 -22.42
C ASP A 92 -7.59 10.81 -22.88
N THR A 93 -8.40 11.36 -21.98
CA THR A 93 -9.44 12.33 -22.31
C THR A 93 -9.23 13.63 -21.55
N VAL A 94 -9.45 14.77 -22.19
CA VAL A 94 -9.57 16.12 -21.60
C VAL A 94 -10.91 16.76 -22.05
N PRO A 95 -11.51 17.67 -21.27
CA PRO A 95 -12.77 18.31 -21.67
C PRO A 95 -12.53 19.20 -22.90
N THR A 96 -13.40 19.07 -23.90
CA THR A 96 -13.39 19.93 -25.10
C THR A 96 -13.71 21.38 -24.74
N GLU A 97 -13.38 22.31 -25.62
CA GLU A 97 -13.69 23.73 -25.40
C GLU A 97 -15.20 23.99 -25.19
N ALA A 98 -16.05 23.29 -25.95
CA ALA A 98 -17.49 23.29 -25.78
C ALA A 98 -17.90 22.83 -24.36
N MET A 99 -17.36 21.71 -23.87
CA MET A 99 -17.63 21.19 -22.53
C MET A 99 -17.19 22.17 -21.42
N ARG A 100 -16.03 22.80 -21.56
CA ARG A 100 -15.55 23.84 -20.62
C ARG A 100 -16.42 25.10 -20.64
N GLY A 101 -17.09 25.38 -21.77
CA GLY A 101 -18.11 26.41 -21.92
C GLY A 101 -19.52 26.00 -21.47
N GLY A 102 -19.72 24.77 -20.96
CA GLY A 102 -21.03 24.26 -20.52
C GLY A 102 -21.90 23.64 -21.62
N ASN A 103 -21.41 23.55 -22.86
CA ASN A 103 -22.12 22.88 -23.96
C ASN A 103 -21.79 21.37 -23.98
N LEU A 104 -22.82 20.56 -23.75
CA LEU A 104 -22.81 19.10 -23.72
C LEU A 104 -23.79 18.49 -24.73
N SER A 105 -24.23 19.29 -25.73
CA SER A 105 -25.16 18.83 -26.79
C SER A 105 -24.61 17.67 -27.63
N ASN A 106 -23.29 17.52 -27.70
CA ASN A 106 -22.61 16.45 -28.44
C ASN A 106 -22.76 15.05 -27.81
N VAL A 107 -23.16 14.94 -26.54
CA VAL A 107 -23.41 13.64 -25.88
C VAL A 107 -24.89 13.28 -25.80
N LEU A 108 -25.80 14.18 -26.19
CA LEU A 108 -27.24 13.95 -26.14
C LEU A 108 -27.66 12.86 -27.13
N GLY A 109 -28.28 11.79 -26.63
CA GLY A 109 -28.78 10.67 -27.43
C GLY A 109 -30.29 10.68 -27.63
N GLY A 110 -30.82 9.57 -28.16
CA GLY A 110 -32.26 9.38 -28.36
C GLY A 110 -33.05 9.26 -27.05
N GLN A 111 -34.38 9.30 -27.15
CA GLN A 111 -35.30 9.08 -26.03
C GLN A 111 -35.13 7.67 -25.45
N ILE A 112 -35.06 7.56 -24.12
CA ILE A 112 -34.91 6.29 -23.37
C ILE A 112 -36.13 5.95 -22.49
N GLY A 113 -37.06 6.89 -22.32
CA GLY A 113 -38.29 6.67 -21.55
C GLY A 113 -39.11 7.95 -21.38
N THR A 114 -39.88 8.01 -20.31
CA THR A 114 -40.58 9.21 -19.84
C THR A 114 -40.40 9.38 -18.34
N ASP A 115 -40.58 10.60 -17.84
CA ASP A 115 -40.60 10.90 -16.40
C ASP A 115 -42.00 10.69 -15.78
N ALA A 116 -42.14 11.04 -14.49
CA ALA A 116 -43.37 10.91 -13.74
C ALA A 116 -44.53 11.84 -14.18
N LEU A 117 -44.23 12.86 -15.01
CA LEU A 117 -45.21 13.74 -15.67
C LEU A 117 -45.54 13.29 -17.10
N GLY A 118 -44.94 12.19 -17.57
CA GLY A 118 -45.07 11.70 -18.94
C GLY A 118 -44.20 12.43 -19.97
N ARG A 119 -43.29 13.32 -19.53
CA ARG A 119 -42.38 14.06 -20.42
C ARG A 119 -41.30 13.10 -20.95
N PRO A 120 -40.88 13.18 -22.23
CA PRO A 120 -39.81 12.34 -22.77
C PRO A 120 -38.48 12.60 -22.03
N VAL A 121 -37.71 11.54 -21.81
CA VAL A 121 -36.38 11.59 -21.18
C VAL A 121 -35.35 11.04 -22.16
N TYR A 122 -34.24 11.75 -22.36
CA TYR A 122 -33.22 11.44 -23.36
C TYR A 122 -31.95 10.83 -22.76
N SER A 123 -31.24 10.03 -23.55
CA SER A 123 -29.94 9.48 -23.14
C SER A 123 -28.93 10.62 -22.96
N SER A 124 -28.23 10.62 -21.82
CA SER A 124 -27.28 11.68 -21.43
C SER A 124 -27.88 13.09 -21.37
N GLU A 125 -29.19 13.23 -21.17
CA GLU A 125 -29.83 14.50 -20.81
C GLU A 125 -29.26 15.05 -19.49
N ILE A 126 -29.02 16.37 -19.42
CA ILE A 126 -28.55 17.04 -18.19
C ILE A 126 -29.66 17.89 -17.56
N PHE A 127 -30.06 17.51 -16.35
CA PHE A 127 -31.11 18.17 -15.58
C PHE A 127 -30.56 19.30 -14.69
N ASP A 128 -31.36 20.35 -14.49
CA ASP A 128 -30.99 21.49 -13.63
C ASP A 128 -31.29 21.20 -12.15
N PRO A 129 -30.29 21.10 -11.26
CA PRO A 129 -30.50 20.85 -9.84
C PRO A 129 -31.30 21.97 -9.13
N ALA A 130 -31.31 23.20 -9.65
CA ALA A 130 -32.08 24.30 -9.06
C ALA A 130 -33.60 24.15 -9.28
N THR A 131 -34.03 23.26 -10.18
CA THR A 131 -35.45 22.96 -10.44
C THR A 131 -35.99 21.78 -9.63
N THR A 132 -35.16 21.20 -8.75
CA THR A 132 -35.50 20.00 -7.95
C THR A 132 -36.73 20.23 -7.09
N ARG A 133 -37.78 19.44 -7.31
CA ARG A 133 -39.06 19.52 -6.58
C ARG A 133 -39.67 18.14 -6.39
N THR A 134 -40.40 17.95 -5.29
CA THR A 134 -41.11 16.69 -5.01
C THR A 134 -42.60 16.88 -5.24
N VAL A 135 -43.20 16.05 -6.09
CA VAL A 135 -44.64 16.07 -6.39
C VAL A 135 -45.25 14.75 -5.94
N ALA A 136 -46.32 14.81 -5.13
CA ALA A 136 -46.98 13.61 -4.60
C ALA A 136 -47.67 12.79 -5.70
N ALA A 137 -47.95 11.50 -5.44
CA ALA A 137 -48.73 10.67 -6.36
C ALA A 137 -50.09 11.30 -6.64
N GLY A 138 -50.47 11.47 -7.91
CA GLY A 138 -51.74 12.11 -8.29
C GLY A 138 -51.85 13.61 -7.96
N ALA A 139 -50.77 14.29 -7.60
CA ALA A 139 -50.74 15.75 -7.46
C ALA A 139 -50.30 16.43 -8.76
N LEU A 140 -50.71 17.68 -8.96
CA LEU A 140 -50.20 18.53 -10.03
C LEU A 140 -48.82 19.09 -9.64
N ASP A 141 -47.89 19.15 -10.59
CA ASP A 141 -46.62 19.85 -10.46
C ASP A 141 -46.87 21.38 -10.43
N PRO A 142 -46.47 22.10 -9.36
CA PRO A 142 -46.69 23.55 -9.25
C PRO A 142 -45.94 24.39 -10.29
N ILE A 143 -44.98 23.81 -11.04
CA ILE A 143 -44.24 24.51 -12.10
C ILE A 143 -44.85 24.31 -13.49
N THR A 144 -45.32 23.11 -13.80
CA THR A 144 -45.80 22.76 -15.17
C THR A 144 -47.31 22.57 -15.29
N GLY A 145 -48.03 22.44 -14.17
CA GLY A 145 -49.45 22.10 -14.15
C GLY A 145 -49.78 20.65 -14.53
N LEU A 146 -48.76 19.81 -14.77
CA LEU A 146 -48.95 18.42 -15.17
C LEU A 146 -49.18 17.49 -13.96
N LEU A 147 -49.98 16.45 -14.16
CA LEU A 147 -50.26 15.44 -13.14
C LEU A 147 -49.10 14.46 -12.99
N ASN A 148 -48.65 14.20 -11.76
CA ASN A 148 -47.80 13.04 -11.47
C ASN A 148 -48.64 11.77 -11.63
N THR A 149 -48.42 11.05 -12.73
CA THR A 149 -49.13 9.81 -13.08
C THR A 149 -48.55 8.56 -12.40
N SER A 150 -47.48 8.71 -11.62
CA SER A 150 -46.83 7.61 -10.90
C SER A 150 -47.61 7.20 -9.65
N ALA A 151 -47.55 5.91 -9.32
CA ALA A 151 -48.13 5.35 -8.09
C ALA A 151 -47.40 5.77 -6.79
N SER A 152 -46.42 6.68 -6.87
CA SER A 152 -45.63 7.20 -5.76
C SER A 152 -45.31 8.68 -5.97
N SER A 153 -44.95 9.37 -4.89
CA SER A 153 -44.31 10.69 -5.01
C SER A 153 -43.05 10.59 -5.87
N ALA A 154 -42.83 11.58 -6.72
CA ALA A 154 -41.69 11.67 -7.63
C ALA A 154 -40.86 12.91 -7.35
N ILE A 155 -39.54 12.81 -7.53
CA ILE A 155 -38.63 13.97 -7.53
C ILE A 155 -38.37 14.34 -8.98
N LEU A 156 -38.68 15.58 -9.33
CA LEU A 156 -38.66 16.12 -10.68
C LEU A 156 -37.64 17.24 -10.83
N ARG A 157 -37.14 17.37 -12.05
CA ARG A 157 -36.24 18.43 -12.53
C ARG A 157 -36.61 18.75 -13.98
N ASP A 158 -36.13 19.88 -14.48
CA ASP A 158 -36.26 20.28 -15.89
C ASP A 158 -34.88 20.22 -16.57
N GLY A 159 -34.85 19.80 -17.84
CA GLY A 159 -33.62 19.67 -18.62
C GLY A 159 -33.04 21.02 -19.05
N PHE A 160 -31.70 21.16 -19.04
CA PHE A 160 -31.05 22.37 -19.55
C PHE A 160 -31.31 22.54 -21.05
N GLY A 161 -32.11 23.54 -21.42
CA GLY A 161 -32.52 23.79 -22.80
C GLY A 161 -33.63 22.86 -23.30
N PHE A 162 -34.47 22.33 -22.41
CA PHE A 162 -35.69 21.59 -22.73
C PHE A 162 -36.92 22.39 -22.30
N ASN A 163 -38.04 22.22 -23.00
CA ASN A 163 -39.30 22.84 -22.62
C ASN A 163 -39.85 22.15 -21.35
N PRO A 164 -40.10 22.87 -20.24
CA PRO A 164 -40.45 22.23 -18.98
C PRO A 164 -41.82 21.54 -19.02
N VAL A 165 -42.76 21.96 -19.87
CA VAL A 165 -44.08 21.32 -19.99
C VAL A 165 -44.03 20.14 -20.95
N THR A 166 -43.45 20.28 -22.14
CA THR A 166 -43.49 19.21 -23.17
C THR A 166 -42.32 18.22 -23.10
N GLY A 167 -41.26 18.54 -22.33
CA GLY A 167 -40.00 17.77 -22.31
C GLY A 167 -39.22 17.78 -23.63
N LEU A 168 -39.65 18.55 -24.64
CA LEU A 168 -38.99 18.56 -25.94
C LEU A 168 -37.72 19.43 -25.93
N PRO A 169 -36.64 19.01 -26.60
CA PRO A 169 -35.40 19.79 -26.70
C PRO A 169 -35.64 21.10 -27.46
N ILE A 170 -35.17 22.21 -26.92
CA ILE A 170 -35.19 23.51 -27.58
C ILE A 170 -34.01 23.57 -28.54
N ALA A 171 -34.29 23.86 -29.82
CA ALA A 171 -33.30 23.86 -30.89
C ALA A 171 -32.12 24.80 -30.57
N GLY A 172 -30.90 24.27 -30.62
CA GLY A 172 -29.67 25.00 -30.31
C GLY A 172 -29.43 25.30 -28.82
N GLN A 173 -30.26 24.80 -27.90
CA GLN A 173 -30.13 25.03 -26.46
C GLN A 173 -30.07 23.74 -25.62
N ALA A 174 -30.67 22.65 -26.10
CA ALA A 174 -30.69 21.36 -25.39
C ALA A 174 -29.29 20.87 -25.01
N ASN A 175 -29.14 20.44 -23.75
CA ASN A 175 -27.87 20.05 -23.13
C ASN A 175 -26.80 21.17 -23.08
N ILE A 176 -27.19 22.45 -23.01
CA ILE A 176 -26.28 23.59 -22.82
C ILE A 176 -26.56 24.29 -21.49
N ILE A 177 -25.57 24.31 -20.60
CA ILE A 177 -25.62 25.02 -19.31
C ILE A 177 -25.39 26.52 -19.57
N PRO A 178 -26.33 27.42 -19.19
CA PRO A 178 -26.14 28.86 -19.37
C PRO A 178 -24.93 29.40 -18.59
N SER A 179 -24.22 30.36 -19.17
CA SER A 179 -22.93 30.84 -18.65
C SER A 179 -22.99 31.45 -17.24
N ASN A 180 -24.14 31.97 -16.82
CA ASN A 180 -24.41 32.48 -15.47
C ASN A 180 -24.73 31.39 -14.44
N ARG A 181 -24.91 30.13 -14.87
CA ARG A 181 -25.15 28.96 -14.02
C ARG A 181 -23.87 28.18 -13.73
N ILE A 182 -22.85 28.31 -14.59
CA ILE A 182 -21.51 27.73 -14.39
C ILE A 182 -20.87 28.32 -13.12
N ASP A 183 -20.34 27.45 -12.26
CA ASP A 183 -19.67 27.88 -11.03
C ASP A 183 -18.33 28.59 -11.34
N PRO A 184 -18.03 29.76 -10.74
CA PRO A 184 -16.82 30.51 -11.05
C PRO A 184 -15.54 29.76 -10.70
N VAL A 185 -15.54 28.94 -9.65
CA VAL A 185 -14.37 28.12 -9.27
C VAL A 185 -14.21 26.95 -10.24
N ALA A 186 -15.31 26.32 -10.68
CA ALA A 186 -15.27 25.30 -11.74
C ALA A 186 -14.73 25.88 -13.06
N LYS A 187 -15.13 27.10 -13.43
CA LYS A 187 -14.61 27.82 -14.61
C LYS A 187 -13.10 28.08 -14.49
N ALA A 188 -12.63 28.53 -13.32
CA ALA A 188 -11.20 28.73 -13.06
C ALA A 188 -10.40 27.42 -13.12
N MET A 189 -10.96 26.31 -12.63
CA MET A 189 -10.36 24.98 -12.74
C MET A 189 -10.30 24.50 -14.20
N PHE A 190 -11.38 24.63 -14.97
CA PHE A 190 -11.41 24.22 -16.38
C PHE A 190 -10.45 25.04 -17.26
N ALA A 191 -10.19 26.30 -16.92
CA ALA A 191 -9.19 27.12 -17.61
C ALA A 191 -7.74 26.59 -17.50
N GLN A 192 -7.46 25.65 -16.60
CA GLN A 192 -6.14 24.99 -16.48
C GLN A 192 -6.00 23.71 -17.31
N PHE A 193 -7.06 23.26 -17.98
CA PHE A 193 -6.99 22.08 -18.86
C PHE A 193 -6.43 22.46 -20.24
N PRO A 194 -5.54 21.63 -20.83
CA PRO A 194 -5.06 21.87 -22.18
C PRO A 194 -6.17 21.66 -23.22
N ASN A 195 -5.94 22.15 -24.43
CA ASN A 195 -6.78 21.78 -25.57
C ASN A 195 -6.56 20.32 -25.97
N PRO A 196 -7.60 19.63 -26.47
CA PRO A 196 -7.46 18.31 -27.10
C PRO A 196 -6.38 18.32 -28.19
N THR A 197 -5.59 17.25 -28.28
CA THR A 197 -4.57 17.07 -29.33
C THR A 197 -5.07 16.21 -30.49
N LEU A 198 -6.25 15.59 -30.34
CA LEU A 198 -6.92 14.73 -31.29
C LEU A 198 -8.41 15.13 -31.36
N PRO A 199 -9.14 14.86 -32.46
CA PRO A 199 -10.55 15.25 -32.63
C PRO A 199 -11.54 14.49 -31.74
N GLY A 200 -11.07 13.60 -30.87
CA GLY A 200 -11.88 12.68 -30.09
C GLY A 200 -12.44 11.51 -30.90
N ARG A 201 -13.08 10.57 -30.20
CA ARG A 201 -13.72 9.38 -30.77
C ARG A 201 -15.21 9.35 -30.46
N GLU A 202 -15.59 8.69 -29.36
CA GLU A 202 -16.98 8.56 -28.95
C GLU A 202 -17.53 9.95 -28.58
N PHE A 203 -18.68 10.28 -29.15
CA PHE A 203 -19.33 11.61 -29.04
C PHE A 203 -18.39 12.80 -29.34
N GLY A 204 -17.30 12.60 -30.09
CA GLY A 204 -16.32 13.64 -30.40
C GLY A 204 -15.49 14.14 -29.20
N TYR A 205 -15.38 13.38 -28.10
CA TYR A 205 -14.56 13.80 -26.95
C TYR A 205 -13.69 12.71 -26.30
N THR A 206 -14.00 11.43 -26.38
CA THR A 206 -13.16 10.39 -25.75
C THR A 206 -11.84 10.19 -26.50
N ASP A 207 -10.77 9.77 -25.81
CA ASP A 207 -9.43 9.53 -26.38
C ASP A 207 -8.82 10.76 -27.12
N ASN A 208 -9.22 11.97 -26.73
CA ASN A 208 -8.86 13.21 -27.42
C ASN A 208 -7.49 13.81 -26.99
N TRP A 209 -6.80 13.18 -26.04
CA TRP A 209 -5.46 13.56 -25.57
C TRP A 209 -4.47 12.41 -25.74
N LEU A 210 -3.28 12.72 -26.28
CA LEU A 210 -2.17 11.77 -26.38
C LEU A 210 -1.13 12.07 -25.29
N SER A 211 -1.18 11.32 -24.19
CA SER A 211 -0.27 11.48 -23.06
C SER A 211 1.16 11.09 -23.44
N GLN A 212 2.05 12.10 -23.54
CA GLN A 212 3.47 11.92 -23.79
C GLN A 212 4.32 12.63 -22.73
N PHE A 213 5.05 11.87 -21.92
CA PHE A 213 5.97 12.44 -20.94
C PHE A 213 7.32 11.70 -20.88
N LYS A 214 8.33 12.47 -20.47
CA LYS A 214 9.73 12.05 -20.42
C LYS A 214 10.08 11.71 -18.97
N ALA A 215 10.15 10.42 -18.65
CA ALA A 215 10.75 10.00 -17.39
C ALA A 215 12.24 10.35 -17.42
N GLN A 216 12.70 11.11 -16.43
CA GLN A 216 14.11 11.48 -16.28
C GLN A 216 14.62 10.97 -14.93
N GLN A 217 15.82 10.42 -14.92
CA GLN A 217 16.49 9.99 -13.71
C GLN A 217 17.96 10.42 -13.75
N SER A 218 18.40 11.13 -12.72
CA SER A 218 19.78 11.60 -12.57
C SER A 218 20.29 11.19 -11.21
N ILE A 219 21.10 10.13 -11.17
CA ILE A 219 21.77 9.68 -9.95
C ILE A 219 23.21 10.20 -9.99
N ASN A 220 23.66 10.74 -8.87
CA ASN A 220 25.07 10.99 -8.60
C ASN A 220 25.41 10.25 -7.32
N GLN A 221 26.45 9.45 -7.33
CA GLN A 221 26.93 8.76 -6.16
C GLN A 221 28.45 8.80 -6.11
N TRP A 222 29.01 8.91 -4.92
CA TRP A 222 30.44 8.80 -4.69
C TRP A 222 30.70 8.19 -3.32
N GLY A 223 31.88 7.65 -3.13
CA GLY A 223 32.35 7.25 -1.82
C GLY A 223 33.85 7.33 -1.69
N SER A 224 34.30 7.51 -0.46
CA SER A 224 35.70 7.51 -0.07
C SER A 224 35.89 6.55 1.10
N LYS A 225 37.01 5.83 1.07
CA LYS A 225 37.51 4.98 2.13
C LYS A 225 38.94 5.42 2.46
N ILE A 226 39.26 5.50 3.75
CA ILE A 226 40.63 5.69 4.25
C ILE A 226 40.93 4.53 5.19
N ASP A 227 41.99 3.77 4.91
CA ASP A 227 42.52 2.72 5.76
C ASP A 227 43.84 3.22 6.39
N HIS A 228 43.98 3.14 7.72
CA HIS A 228 45.15 3.62 8.45
C HIS A 228 45.66 2.58 9.45
N ALA A 229 46.90 2.13 9.28
CA ALA A 229 47.62 1.31 10.24
C ALA A 229 48.34 2.20 11.27
N LEU A 230 47.82 2.23 12.50
CA LEU A 230 48.51 2.80 13.66
C LEU A 230 49.74 1.96 14.03
N SER A 231 49.62 0.63 13.88
CA SER A 231 50.70 -0.35 14.03
C SER A 231 50.40 -1.58 13.17
N PRO A 232 51.31 -2.56 13.04
CA PRO A 232 51.01 -3.82 12.33
C PRO A 232 49.82 -4.60 12.92
N ASN A 233 49.50 -4.37 14.20
CA ASN A 233 48.45 -5.04 14.95
C ASN A 233 47.24 -4.14 15.31
N ASN A 234 47.22 -2.88 14.87
CA ASN A 234 46.12 -1.92 15.07
C ASN A 234 45.85 -1.16 13.76
N LYS A 235 44.63 -1.28 13.23
CA LYS A 235 44.17 -0.57 12.03
C LYS A 235 42.82 0.11 12.27
N LEU A 236 42.67 1.31 11.71
CA LEU A 236 41.42 2.05 11.60
C LEU A 236 40.98 2.11 10.14
N MET A 237 39.68 2.11 9.90
CA MET A 237 39.09 2.32 8.59
C MET A 237 37.91 3.28 8.70
N GLY A 238 37.93 4.37 7.93
CA GLY A 238 36.81 5.30 7.80
C GLY A 238 36.26 5.27 6.38
N GLU A 239 34.95 5.09 6.23
CA GLU A 239 34.26 5.23 4.94
C GLU A 239 33.13 6.25 5.01
N PHE A 240 32.93 6.95 3.89
CA PHE A 240 31.80 7.84 3.65
C PHE A 240 31.27 7.57 2.25
N LEU A 241 29.96 7.39 2.12
CA LEU A 241 29.26 7.24 0.84
C LEU A 241 28.14 8.27 0.76
N TRP A 242 28.05 8.95 -0.37
CA TRP A 242 27.01 9.90 -0.70
C TRP A 242 26.28 9.45 -1.96
N TRP A 243 24.97 9.58 -1.96
CA TRP A 243 24.11 9.24 -3.07
C TRP A 243 22.99 10.28 -3.19
N ARG A 244 22.68 10.72 -4.40
CA ARG A 244 21.58 11.64 -4.68
C ARG A 244 20.90 11.29 -5.99
N ASN A 245 19.61 11.02 -5.93
CA ASN A 245 18.76 10.76 -7.09
C ASN A 245 17.76 11.92 -7.29
N PHE A 246 17.73 12.46 -8.51
CA PHE A 246 16.69 13.36 -8.98
C PHE A 246 15.83 12.60 -9.99
N ASN A 247 14.59 12.33 -9.62
CA ASN A 247 13.67 11.46 -10.37
C ASN A 247 12.26 12.10 -10.42
N PRO A 248 12.03 13.09 -11.30
CA PRO A 248 10.68 13.48 -11.68
C PRO A 248 9.98 12.31 -12.36
N THR A 249 8.77 11.99 -11.92
CA THR A 249 7.93 10.98 -12.60
C THR A 249 7.54 11.40 -14.02
N GLY A 250 7.48 12.72 -14.26
CA GLY A 250 6.70 13.30 -15.34
C GLY A 250 5.20 13.16 -15.07
N SER A 251 4.39 13.72 -15.96
CA SER A 251 2.93 13.79 -15.86
C SER A 251 2.28 13.64 -17.22
N LYS A 252 1.12 12.99 -17.29
CA LYS A 252 0.23 13.03 -18.47
C LYS A 252 -0.22 14.44 -18.84
N TRP A 253 -0.37 15.30 -17.82
CA TRP A 253 -0.99 16.61 -17.91
C TRP A 253 0.02 17.75 -17.67
N PRO A 254 0.01 18.83 -18.46
CA PRO A 254 0.86 20.00 -18.25
C PRO A 254 0.31 20.91 -17.14
N GLY A 255 1.17 21.81 -16.63
CA GLY A 255 0.75 22.93 -15.78
C GLY A 255 0.09 22.53 -14.46
N ALA A 256 -0.95 23.28 -14.08
CA ALA A 256 -1.61 23.16 -12.77
C ALA A 256 -2.15 21.75 -12.48
N ILE A 257 -2.77 21.13 -13.50
CA ILE A 257 -3.42 19.83 -13.39
C ILE A 257 -2.45 18.63 -13.44
N SER A 258 -1.14 18.90 -13.38
CA SER A 258 -0.10 17.88 -13.37
C SER A 258 -0.27 16.89 -12.22
N GLU A 259 -0.17 15.60 -12.54
CA GLU A 259 -0.04 14.50 -11.57
C GLU A 259 1.43 14.15 -11.27
N GLY A 260 2.37 14.91 -11.85
CA GLY A 260 3.79 14.67 -11.75
C GLY A 260 4.37 15.04 -10.38
N ALA A 261 5.37 14.26 -9.95
CA ALA A 261 6.06 14.45 -8.68
C ALA A 261 7.57 14.49 -8.88
N ILE A 262 8.18 15.63 -8.52
CA ILE A 262 9.64 15.82 -8.50
C ILE A 262 10.17 15.23 -7.20
N SER A 263 10.66 13.99 -7.25
CA SER A 263 11.26 13.34 -6.09
C SER A 263 12.77 13.58 -6.04
N ARG A 264 13.26 14.04 -4.89
CA ARG A 264 14.69 14.30 -4.59
C ARG A 264 15.11 13.39 -3.46
N TRP A 265 15.80 12.30 -3.78
CA TRP A 265 16.29 11.35 -2.78
C TRP A 265 17.77 11.64 -2.51
N GLY A 266 18.19 11.51 -1.26
CA GLY A 266 19.58 11.66 -0.82
C GLY A 266 19.92 10.64 0.26
N GLN A 267 21.09 10.03 0.18
CA GLN A 267 21.60 9.11 1.20
C GLN A 267 23.03 9.49 1.60
N TYR A 268 23.29 9.43 2.90
CA TYR A 268 24.58 9.67 3.53
C TYR A 268 24.90 8.45 4.40
N ILE A 269 25.98 7.74 4.10
CA ILE A 269 26.47 6.61 4.89
C ILE A 269 27.85 6.99 5.42
N ALA A 270 28.09 6.79 6.70
CA ALA A 270 29.43 6.90 7.30
C ALA A 270 29.69 5.66 8.16
N ARG A 271 30.90 5.09 8.10
CA ARG A 271 31.37 4.09 9.07
C ARG A 271 32.75 4.48 9.58
N LEU A 272 33.03 4.08 10.81
CA LEU A 272 34.37 4.01 11.37
C LEU A 272 34.52 2.61 11.97
N SER A 273 35.53 1.86 11.56
CA SER A 273 35.86 0.56 12.15
C SER A 273 37.31 0.49 12.61
N HIS A 274 37.58 -0.47 13.49
CA HIS A 274 38.88 -0.67 14.14
C HIS A 274 39.16 -2.17 14.26
N ASP A 275 40.32 -2.60 13.78
CA ASP A 275 40.85 -3.96 13.91
C ASP A 275 42.04 -3.95 14.87
N LEU A 276 41.90 -4.61 16.02
CA LEU A 276 42.94 -4.72 17.05
C LEU A 276 43.29 -6.17 17.34
N VAL A 277 44.47 -6.59 16.87
CA VAL A 277 45.09 -7.87 17.21
C VAL A 277 45.81 -7.70 18.54
N LEU A 278 45.10 -7.95 19.64
CA LEU A 278 45.61 -7.89 21.01
C LEU A 278 46.71 -8.93 21.26
N ARG A 279 46.56 -10.12 20.68
CA ARG A 279 47.53 -11.23 20.63
C ARG A 279 47.32 -12.01 19.33
N PRO A 280 48.26 -12.84 18.84
CA PRO A 280 48.08 -13.62 17.61
C PRO A 280 46.83 -14.53 17.58
N THR A 281 46.25 -14.83 18.74
CA THR A 281 45.01 -15.60 18.88
C THR A 281 43.82 -14.80 19.41
N LEU A 282 43.94 -13.48 19.62
CA LEU A 282 42.90 -12.64 20.21
C LEU A 282 42.75 -11.34 19.40
N ILE A 283 41.63 -11.23 18.68
CA ILE A 283 41.35 -10.14 17.73
C ILE A 283 40.01 -9.50 18.09
N ASN A 284 39.99 -8.18 18.29
CA ASN A 284 38.77 -7.38 18.40
C ASN A 284 38.55 -6.60 17.10
N HIS A 285 37.30 -6.55 16.66
CA HIS A 285 36.82 -5.77 15.53
C HIS A 285 35.55 -5.04 15.95
N TRP A 286 35.49 -3.72 15.80
CA TRP A 286 34.25 -2.97 15.98
C TRP A 286 33.97 -2.00 14.84
N VAL A 287 32.69 -1.67 14.64
CA VAL A 287 32.18 -0.74 13.63
C VAL A 287 31.14 0.19 14.26
N VAL A 288 31.38 1.50 14.20
CA VAL A 288 30.38 2.56 14.42
C VAL A 288 29.81 2.96 13.06
N GLY A 289 28.50 3.22 12.97
CA GLY A 289 27.87 3.58 11.71
C GLY A 289 26.71 4.57 11.80
N TYR A 290 26.60 5.40 10.76
CA TYR A 290 25.46 6.25 10.48
C TYR A 290 24.97 6.00 9.06
N ASN A 291 23.65 5.94 8.84
CA ASN A 291 23.04 5.98 7.53
C ASN A 291 21.78 6.85 7.57
N ARG A 292 21.78 7.97 6.85
CA ARG A 292 20.62 8.84 6.67
C ARG A 292 20.12 8.71 5.24
N TRP A 293 18.91 8.22 5.07
CA TRP A 293 18.15 8.31 3.82
C TRP A 293 17.09 9.40 3.96
N ARG A 294 16.95 10.28 2.97
CA ARG A 294 15.93 11.32 2.89
C ARG A 294 15.32 11.32 1.50
N ASN A 295 14.00 11.39 1.40
CA ASN A 295 13.28 11.74 0.19
C ASN A 295 12.44 13.00 0.45
N ASP A 296 12.57 13.99 -0.43
CA ASP A 296 11.71 15.16 -0.51
C ASP A 296 10.96 15.13 -1.86
N THR A 297 9.63 15.12 -1.79
CA THR A 297 8.74 15.07 -2.95
C THR A 297 8.02 16.41 -3.12
N PHE A 298 8.04 16.96 -4.32
CA PHE A 298 7.37 18.22 -4.68
C PHE A 298 6.39 18.00 -5.85
N PRO A 299 5.21 18.65 -5.86
CA PRO A 299 4.28 18.59 -6.98
C PRO A 299 4.88 19.32 -8.19
N GLU A 300 4.84 18.69 -9.38
CA GLU A 300 5.33 19.29 -10.62
C GLU A 300 4.43 20.44 -11.10
N GLY A 301 3.13 20.42 -10.73
CA GLY A 301 2.19 21.52 -10.94
C GLY A 301 2.31 22.70 -9.97
N GLY A 302 3.17 22.64 -8.94
CA GLY A 302 3.37 23.74 -7.99
C GLY A 302 2.38 23.83 -6.82
N ILE A 303 2.31 25.01 -6.19
CA ILE A 303 1.53 25.32 -4.97
C ILE A 303 0.89 26.72 -5.08
N GLY A 304 0.04 27.10 -4.12
CA GLY A 304 -0.73 28.35 -4.13
C GLY A 304 -1.98 28.32 -5.02
N TRP A 305 -2.46 27.14 -5.40
CA TRP A 305 -3.56 27.00 -6.35
C TRP A 305 -4.95 27.34 -5.81
N PRO A 306 -5.35 26.98 -4.57
CA PRO A 306 -6.67 27.34 -4.06
C PRO A 306 -6.93 28.85 -4.06
N ALA A 307 -5.93 29.66 -3.74
CA ALA A 307 -6.00 31.12 -3.81
C ALA A 307 -6.25 31.61 -5.26
N GLN A 308 -5.50 31.08 -6.24
CA GLN A 308 -5.65 31.42 -7.66
C GLN A 308 -7.00 30.96 -8.26
N LEU A 309 -7.58 29.89 -7.71
CA LEU A 309 -8.89 29.36 -8.11
C LEU A 309 -10.07 30.00 -7.36
N GLY A 310 -9.82 30.80 -6.33
CA GLY A 310 -10.84 31.30 -5.42
C GLY A 310 -11.45 30.22 -4.50
N PHE A 311 -10.84 29.04 -4.41
CA PHE A 311 -11.34 27.89 -3.67
C PHE A 311 -11.01 28.00 -2.17
N LYS A 312 -12.01 28.42 -1.38
CA LYS A 312 -11.90 28.67 0.07
C LYS A 312 -12.01 27.39 0.88
N GLY A 313 -11.68 27.47 2.19
CA GLY A 313 -11.86 26.36 3.14
C GLY A 313 -10.75 25.30 3.12
N VAL A 314 -9.69 25.50 2.33
CA VAL A 314 -8.48 24.67 2.28
C VAL A 314 -7.23 25.56 2.45
N PRO A 315 -6.02 24.99 2.72
CA PRO A 315 -4.79 25.79 2.80
C PRO A 315 -4.54 26.56 1.51
N GLN A 316 -4.51 27.89 1.62
CA GLN A 316 -4.34 28.79 0.47
C GLN A 316 -2.86 28.85 0.02
N ASP A 317 -1.94 28.59 0.94
CA ASP A 317 -0.49 28.63 0.78
C ASP A 317 0.22 27.40 1.40
N GLY A 318 1.56 27.40 1.39
CA GLY A 318 2.36 26.35 2.00
C GLY A 318 2.27 24.97 1.30
N PRO A 319 2.77 23.90 1.94
CA PRO A 319 3.04 22.61 1.30
C PRO A 319 1.79 21.82 0.84
N GLY A 320 0.61 22.18 1.34
CA GLY A 320 -0.67 21.55 1.04
C GLY A 320 -1.53 22.25 -0.03
N SER A 321 -1.16 23.47 -0.43
CA SER A 321 -1.91 24.35 -1.36
C SER A 321 -1.79 23.98 -2.85
N VAL A 322 -1.77 22.68 -3.15
CA VAL A 322 -1.72 22.16 -4.53
C VAL A 322 -3.04 22.34 -5.27
N PHE A 323 -3.03 22.12 -6.59
CA PHE A 323 -4.29 22.09 -7.34
C PHE A 323 -5.17 20.94 -6.81
N PRO A 324 -6.46 21.18 -6.49
CA PRO A 324 -7.37 20.15 -5.97
C PRO A 324 -7.43 18.92 -6.89
N GLN A 325 -7.29 17.71 -6.35
CA GLN A 325 -7.40 16.49 -7.16
C GLN A 325 -8.83 16.39 -7.74
N LEU A 326 -8.98 16.39 -9.06
CA LEU A 326 -10.27 16.29 -9.74
C LEU A 326 -10.50 14.88 -10.29
N ILE A 327 -11.69 14.36 -10.02
CA ILE A 327 -12.19 13.08 -10.54
C ILE A 327 -13.54 13.38 -11.19
N ILE A 328 -13.55 13.46 -12.52
CA ILE A 328 -14.67 14.04 -13.28
C ILE A 328 -15.43 12.96 -14.05
N GLY A 329 -16.70 12.75 -13.69
CA GLY A 329 -17.65 11.95 -14.45
C GLY A 329 -17.77 12.42 -15.90
N GLY A 330 -17.77 11.48 -16.84
CA GLY A 330 -17.72 11.68 -18.29
C GLY A 330 -16.34 11.37 -18.86
N LEU A 331 -15.26 11.77 -18.17
CA LEU A 331 -13.93 11.83 -18.78
C LEU A 331 -13.01 10.64 -18.44
N GLY A 332 -13.43 9.74 -17.54
CA GLY A 332 -12.71 8.49 -17.21
C GLY A 332 -11.33 8.65 -16.54
N ASN A 333 -10.95 9.87 -16.17
CA ASN A 333 -9.58 10.22 -15.77
C ASN A 333 -9.50 10.90 -14.40
N VAL A 334 -8.29 10.90 -13.84
CA VAL A 334 -7.93 11.64 -12.63
C VAL A 334 -6.95 12.75 -13.02
N TYR A 335 -7.31 13.99 -12.69
CA TYR A 335 -6.52 15.19 -12.99
C TYR A 335 -6.02 15.81 -11.69
N ALA A 336 -4.80 16.36 -11.72
CA ALA A 336 -4.02 16.79 -10.56
C ALA A 336 -3.81 15.71 -9.49
N ARG A 337 -2.54 15.45 -9.15
CA ARG A 337 -2.17 14.65 -7.99
C ARG A 337 -0.93 15.22 -7.34
N GLY A 338 -0.95 15.34 -6.02
CA GLY A 338 0.25 15.69 -5.28
C GLY A 338 -0.03 16.35 -3.94
N GLY A 339 0.94 17.17 -3.57
CA GLY A 339 1.22 17.69 -2.24
C GLY A 339 2.72 17.62 -2.04
N GLN A 340 3.29 18.55 -1.27
CA GLN A 340 4.66 18.35 -0.82
C GLN A 340 4.71 17.24 0.23
N GLY A 341 5.85 16.59 0.37
CA GLY A 341 6.06 15.60 1.41
C GLY A 341 7.54 15.31 1.60
N TYR A 342 7.91 14.89 2.81
CA TYR A 342 9.25 14.42 3.10
C TYR A 342 9.22 13.18 4.00
N SER A 343 10.20 12.31 3.84
CA SER A 343 10.53 11.28 4.83
C SER A 343 12.05 11.21 4.96
N ALA A 344 12.52 11.10 6.20
CA ALA A 344 13.92 11.02 6.54
C ALA A 344 14.15 9.94 7.61
N THR A 345 14.81 8.86 7.20
CA THR A 345 15.19 7.73 8.06
C THR A 345 16.66 7.87 8.45
N ASN A 346 16.95 7.95 9.75
CA ASN A 346 18.30 7.82 10.28
C ASN A 346 18.49 6.41 10.85
N VAL A 347 19.66 5.83 10.64
CA VAL A 347 20.15 4.59 11.23
C VAL A 347 21.44 4.91 11.95
N TYR A 348 21.52 4.58 13.23
CA TYR A 348 22.76 4.58 14.00
C TYR A 348 23.06 3.13 14.37
N SER A 349 24.22 2.62 13.97
CA SER A 349 24.67 1.26 14.27
C SER A 349 25.95 1.27 15.11
N PHE A 350 26.08 0.27 15.97
CA PHE A 350 27.35 -0.10 16.59
C PHE A 350 27.40 -1.62 16.70
N ASP A 351 28.43 -2.21 16.11
CA ASP A 351 28.64 -3.66 16.08
C ASP A 351 30.06 -3.96 16.57
N ASP A 352 30.20 -4.84 17.55
CA ASP A 352 31.48 -5.26 18.16
C ASP A 352 31.59 -6.77 18.12
N GLY A 353 32.79 -7.28 17.85
CA GLY A 353 33.13 -8.69 17.79
C GLY A 353 34.52 -8.98 18.32
N LEU A 354 34.63 -9.99 19.17
CA LEU A 354 35.88 -10.52 19.72
C LEU A 354 36.04 -11.98 19.31
N THR A 355 37.13 -12.29 18.60
CA THR A 355 37.52 -13.65 18.22
C THR A 355 38.71 -14.10 19.07
N TRP A 356 38.56 -15.23 19.78
CA TRP A 356 39.60 -15.81 20.63
C TRP A 356 39.83 -17.30 20.32
N ILE A 357 41.03 -17.62 19.84
CA ILE A 357 41.46 -18.99 19.57
C ILE A 357 42.20 -19.53 20.81
N LYS A 358 41.69 -20.60 21.42
CA LYS A 358 42.31 -21.23 22.59
C LYS A 358 42.33 -22.76 22.43
N GLY A 359 43.48 -23.29 22.00
CA GLY A 359 43.66 -24.72 21.75
C GLY A 359 42.74 -25.22 20.64
N LYS A 360 41.75 -26.04 20.99
CA LYS A 360 40.76 -26.62 20.07
C LYS A 360 39.51 -25.75 19.83
N HIS A 361 39.37 -24.64 20.56
CA HIS A 361 38.20 -23.75 20.54
C HIS A 361 38.49 -22.48 19.76
N THR A 362 37.48 -21.96 19.06
CA THR A 362 37.48 -20.62 18.48
C THR A 362 36.21 -19.92 18.94
N PHE A 363 36.35 -19.15 20.02
CA PHE A 363 35.26 -18.36 20.57
C PHE A 363 35.05 -17.10 19.74
N LYS A 364 33.80 -16.81 19.39
CA LYS A 364 33.34 -15.55 18.81
C LYS A 364 32.24 -14.99 19.71
N THR A 365 32.45 -13.82 20.30
CA THR A 365 31.43 -13.12 21.10
C THR A 365 31.26 -11.70 20.56
N GLY A 366 30.08 -11.09 20.73
CA GLY A 366 29.86 -9.75 20.21
C GLY A 366 28.49 -9.12 20.53
N PHE A 367 28.40 -7.83 20.24
CA PHE A 367 27.27 -6.95 20.56
C PHE A 367 26.83 -6.16 19.31
N SER A 368 25.53 -5.89 19.16
CA SER A 368 24.97 -5.28 17.94
C SER A 368 23.78 -4.36 18.25
N TYR A 369 23.98 -3.06 18.11
CA TYR A 369 22.99 -2.01 18.36
C TYR A 369 22.58 -1.33 17.06
N ILE A 370 21.26 -1.20 16.79
CA ILE A 370 20.75 -0.51 15.59
C ILE A 370 19.54 0.38 15.94
N LYS A 371 19.80 1.65 16.28
CA LYS A 371 18.74 2.66 16.45
C LYS A 371 18.29 3.16 15.10
N LEU A 372 17.05 2.86 14.74
CA LEU A 372 16.36 3.49 13.61
C LEU A 372 15.53 4.68 14.15
N GLN A 373 15.43 5.74 13.36
CA GLN A 373 14.60 6.92 13.61
C GLN A 373 13.98 7.31 12.28
N GLU A 374 12.70 7.68 12.27
CA GLU A 374 12.02 8.21 11.10
C GLU A 374 11.34 9.53 11.47
N ASN A 375 11.52 10.55 10.64
CA ASN A 375 10.79 11.81 10.71
C ASN A 375 10.19 12.08 9.32
N GLY A 376 8.91 12.40 9.22
CA GLY A 376 8.27 12.64 7.92
C GLY A 376 6.95 13.40 8.03
N GLY A 377 6.53 14.00 6.92
CA GLY A 377 5.26 14.70 6.77
C GLY A 377 4.75 14.56 5.33
N ASN A 378 3.44 14.44 5.18
CA ASN A 378 2.76 14.34 3.88
C ASN A 378 1.59 15.31 3.87
N PHE A 379 1.61 16.26 2.94
CA PHE A 379 0.62 17.33 2.81
C PHE A 379 -0.32 17.10 1.61
N GLY A 380 -0.25 15.92 0.98
CA GLY A 380 -1.07 15.58 -0.19
C GLY A 380 -2.56 15.40 0.11
N GLY A 381 -3.38 16.02 -0.74
CA GLY A 381 -4.84 16.06 -0.58
C GLY A 381 -5.38 17.09 0.40
N GLN A 382 -4.53 17.96 0.98
CA GLN A 382 -5.00 19.04 1.86
C GLN A 382 -5.82 20.11 1.12
N SER A 383 -5.59 20.32 -0.18
CA SER A 383 -6.45 21.12 -1.07
C SER A 383 -7.69 20.36 -1.58
N SER A 384 -8.22 19.46 -0.75
CA SER A 384 -9.31 18.52 -1.04
C SER A 384 -9.03 17.53 -2.18
N LYS A 385 -9.92 16.53 -2.27
CA LYS A 385 -10.11 15.66 -3.43
C LYS A 385 -11.57 15.80 -3.85
N LEU A 386 -11.82 16.26 -5.06
CA LEU A 386 -13.14 16.59 -5.57
C LEU A 386 -13.57 15.52 -6.55
N ASN A 387 -14.63 14.80 -6.19
CA ASN A 387 -15.17 13.68 -6.97
C ASN A 387 -16.60 13.99 -7.41
N PHE A 388 -16.79 14.07 -8.72
CA PHE A 388 -18.07 14.41 -9.35
C PHE A 388 -18.67 13.12 -9.91
N THR A 389 -19.70 12.58 -9.24
CA THR A 389 -20.45 11.39 -9.69
C THR A 389 -21.66 11.75 -10.54
N ALA A 390 -22.30 10.71 -11.10
CA ALA A 390 -23.51 10.79 -11.90
C ALA A 390 -24.69 11.53 -11.24
N GLY A 391 -24.92 11.30 -9.94
CA GLY A 391 -26.17 11.64 -9.26
C GLY A 391 -26.57 13.11 -9.34
N ASN A 392 -25.59 14.03 -9.39
CA ASN A 392 -25.86 15.47 -9.40
C ASN A 392 -26.65 15.93 -10.65
N THR A 393 -26.47 15.26 -11.79
CA THR A 393 -27.10 15.64 -13.08
C THR A 393 -28.07 14.60 -13.64
N GLY A 394 -28.17 13.42 -13.02
CA GLY A 394 -29.09 12.35 -13.42
C GLY A 394 -30.52 12.55 -12.92
N LEU A 395 -31.46 11.80 -13.52
CA LEU A 395 -32.86 11.74 -13.11
C LEU A 395 -33.07 10.62 -12.06
N PRO A 396 -33.66 10.91 -10.88
CA PRO A 396 -33.95 9.88 -9.87
C PRO A 396 -35.14 9.01 -10.31
N GLY A 397 -35.02 7.69 -10.16
CA GLY A 397 -36.02 6.72 -10.60
C GLY A 397 -35.40 5.45 -11.18
N ALA A 398 -36.07 4.80 -12.12
CA ALA A 398 -35.65 3.53 -12.72
C ALA A 398 -34.31 3.56 -13.51
N PHE A 399 -33.74 4.75 -13.73
CA PHE A 399 -32.53 4.99 -14.52
C PHE A 399 -31.31 5.46 -13.66
N TYR A 400 -31.47 5.48 -12.33
CA TYR A 400 -30.46 5.97 -11.38
C TYR A 400 -29.35 4.92 -11.13
N ASN A 401 -28.07 5.30 -11.36
CA ASN A 401 -26.90 4.44 -11.15
C ASN A 401 -25.62 5.28 -10.95
N ASP A 402 -25.02 5.26 -9.75
CA ASP A 402 -23.78 5.99 -9.43
C ASP A 402 -22.52 5.49 -10.18
N ASN A 403 -22.54 4.26 -10.72
CA ASN A 403 -21.40 3.59 -11.37
C ASN A 403 -21.45 3.63 -12.91
N CYS A 404 -22.14 4.60 -13.50
CA CYS A 404 -22.36 4.68 -14.94
C CYS A 404 -21.08 4.97 -15.78
N SER A 405 -21.11 4.59 -17.06
CA SER A 405 -20.07 4.79 -18.07
C SER A 405 -20.73 4.92 -19.47
N PRO A 406 -20.12 5.61 -20.46
CA PRO A 406 -20.61 5.64 -21.84
C PRO A 406 -20.74 4.23 -22.46
N GLY A 407 -21.58 4.13 -23.49
CA GLY A 407 -21.78 2.91 -24.28
C GLY A 407 -22.75 1.86 -23.70
N THR A 408 -23.02 1.84 -22.39
CA THR A 408 -24.00 0.91 -21.78
C THR A 408 -25.36 1.58 -21.62
N GLY A 409 -26.26 1.37 -22.59
CA GLY A 409 -27.55 2.06 -22.67
C GLY A 409 -28.58 1.64 -21.61
N THR A 410 -28.68 2.43 -20.53
CA THR A 410 -29.88 2.66 -19.67
C THR A 410 -29.64 3.70 -18.53
N CYS A 411 -28.48 4.37 -18.49
CA CYS A 411 -28.06 5.21 -17.35
C CYS A 411 -27.57 6.61 -17.76
N THR A 412 -27.37 7.49 -16.79
CA THR A 412 -26.79 8.85 -16.96
C THR A 412 -25.58 9.05 -16.03
N GLY A 413 -24.60 9.88 -16.43
CA GLY A 413 -23.44 10.26 -15.60
C GLY A 413 -22.27 9.24 -15.50
N MET A 414 -21.34 9.44 -14.56
CA MET A 414 -20.18 8.56 -14.27
C MET A 414 -19.50 8.94 -12.93
N GLY A 415 -18.79 8.02 -12.26
CA GLY A 415 -17.87 8.34 -11.15
C GLY A 415 -16.61 7.45 -11.08
N ALA A 416 -15.44 8.02 -10.80
CA ALA A 416 -14.15 7.30 -10.73
C ALA A 416 -13.50 7.35 -9.32
N ALA A 417 -14.34 7.20 -8.29
CA ALA A 417 -14.10 7.73 -6.93
C ALA A 417 -13.11 6.97 -6.01
N SER A 418 -13.14 5.64 -6.00
CA SER A 418 -13.00 4.88 -4.72
C SER A 418 -11.60 4.29 -4.39
N PHE A 419 -10.48 4.97 -4.68
CA PHE A 419 -9.17 4.29 -4.88
C PHE A 419 -8.01 4.49 -3.84
N LEU A 420 -8.00 3.67 -2.77
CA LEU A 420 -6.87 2.92 -2.12
C LEU A 420 -5.70 3.52 -1.23
N LEU A 421 -5.66 3.15 0.08
CA LEU A 421 -4.64 2.40 0.94
C LEU A 421 -3.11 2.76 1.27
N GLY A 422 -2.85 3.23 2.52
CA GLY A 422 -1.77 3.10 3.61
C GLY A 422 -0.27 2.54 3.62
N GLY A 423 0.54 2.87 4.71
CA GLY A 423 1.79 2.18 5.26
C GLY A 423 2.87 3.06 6.02
N VAL A 424 4.07 2.72 6.64
CA VAL A 424 4.77 1.59 7.42
C VAL A 424 6.27 1.95 7.89
N SER A 425 6.78 1.76 9.17
CA SER A 425 8.27 1.82 9.62
C SER A 425 8.63 1.61 11.17
N SER A 426 9.92 1.48 11.67
CA SER A 426 10.36 1.03 13.08
C SER A 426 11.89 0.97 13.51
N ALA A 427 12.30 0.47 14.74
CA ALA A 427 13.69 0.33 15.35
C ALA A 427 14.03 -0.92 16.28
N GLN A 428 15.31 -1.40 16.46
CA GLN A 428 15.66 -2.78 17.01
C GLN A 428 17.14 -3.04 17.59
N TYR A 429 17.41 -3.95 18.58
CA TYR A 429 18.76 -4.28 19.18
C TYR A 429 19.15 -5.80 19.12
N ALA A 430 20.40 -6.22 19.46
CA ALA A 430 20.86 -7.63 19.59
C ALA A 430 22.24 -7.87 20.30
N ALA A 431 22.55 -9.13 20.68
CA ALA A 431 23.87 -9.61 21.14
C ALA A 431 24.09 -11.12 20.84
N TYR A 432 25.33 -11.63 20.77
CA TYR A 432 25.61 -13.03 20.39
C TYR A 432 26.88 -13.67 20.99
N PHE A 433 26.88 -15.01 21.05
CA PHE A 433 28.02 -15.87 21.41
C PHE A 433 28.08 -17.10 20.48
N GLN A 434 29.29 -17.56 20.15
CA GLN A 434 29.56 -18.77 19.36
C GLN A 434 30.90 -19.41 19.77
N ASP A 435 30.99 -20.74 19.73
CA ASP A 435 32.22 -21.52 19.81
C ASP A 435 32.27 -22.52 18.64
N ASP A 436 33.37 -22.48 17.88
CA ASP A 436 33.69 -23.46 16.85
C ASP A 436 34.73 -24.46 17.39
N PHE A 437 34.23 -25.58 17.91
CA PHE A 437 35.00 -26.59 18.64
C PHE A 437 35.42 -27.76 17.74
N LYS A 438 36.74 -27.97 17.60
CA LYS A 438 37.32 -29.13 16.90
C LYS A 438 37.55 -30.29 17.87
N ALA A 439 36.51 -31.10 18.09
CA ALA A 439 36.59 -32.29 18.94
C ALA A 439 37.72 -33.25 18.50
N SER A 440 37.80 -33.54 17.20
CA SER A 440 38.87 -34.32 16.57
C SER A 440 39.24 -33.76 15.19
N PRO A 441 40.33 -34.21 14.54
CA PRO A 441 40.67 -33.81 13.17
C PRO A 441 39.56 -34.10 12.14
N LYS A 442 38.69 -35.08 12.43
CA LYS A 442 37.54 -35.45 11.61
C LYS A 442 36.23 -34.77 12.03
N LEU A 443 36.14 -34.17 13.22
CA LEU A 443 34.86 -33.75 13.83
C LEU A 443 34.92 -32.31 14.36
N THR A 444 34.13 -31.42 13.77
CA THR A 444 33.95 -30.02 14.22
C THR A 444 32.49 -29.75 14.54
N PHE A 445 32.23 -29.11 15.68
CA PHE A 445 30.94 -28.55 16.05
C PHE A 445 30.96 -27.02 15.88
N ASN A 446 29.85 -26.45 15.43
CA ASN A 446 29.63 -25.00 15.41
C ASN A 446 28.46 -24.70 16.35
N LEU A 447 28.73 -24.18 17.55
CA LEU A 447 27.72 -23.96 18.59
C LEU A 447 27.50 -22.46 18.77
N GLY A 448 26.27 -21.97 18.63
CA GLY A 448 25.96 -20.54 18.72
C GLY A 448 24.68 -20.24 19.48
N LEU A 449 24.64 -19.10 20.16
CA LEU A 449 23.46 -18.56 20.82
C LEU A 449 23.40 -17.04 20.58
N ARG A 450 22.32 -16.59 19.94
CA ARG A 450 22.00 -15.16 19.79
C ARG A 450 20.86 -14.76 20.71
N TYR A 451 20.86 -13.52 21.19
CA TYR A 451 19.73 -12.88 21.86
C TYR A 451 19.36 -11.58 21.13
N ASP A 452 18.18 -11.54 20.51
CA ASP A 452 17.70 -10.40 19.71
C ASP A 452 16.66 -9.56 20.50
N LEU A 453 17.06 -8.49 21.20
CA LEU A 453 16.13 -7.63 21.95
C LEU A 453 15.49 -6.56 21.07
N MET A 454 14.20 -6.70 20.78
CA MET A 454 13.49 -5.83 19.84
C MET A 454 12.49 -4.94 20.57
N LEU A 455 12.83 -3.65 20.73
CA LEU A 455 11.98 -2.67 21.41
C LEU A 455 10.81 -2.19 20.52
N PRO A 456 9.65 -1.85 21.10
CA PRO A 456 8.52 -1.29 20.37
C PRO A 456 8.80 0.11 19.80
N THR A 457 8.17 0.47 18.68
CA THR A 457 8.32 1.78 18.02
C THR A 457 7.58 2.88 18.79
N VAL A 458 8.30 3.84 19.36
CA VAL A 458 7.71 4.99 20.07
C VAL A 458 7.71 6.27 19.22
N ASN A 459 6.75 7.17 19.46
CA ASN A 459 6.79 8.55 18.93
C ASN A 459 7.48 9.46 19.98
N ALA A 460 8.34 10.39 19.51
CA ALA A 460 9.12 11.27 20.38
C ALA A 460 8.25 12.14 21.32
N HIS A 461 7.13 12.64 20.80
CA HIS A 461 6.16 13.51 21.48
C HIS A 461 4.91 12.76 21.96
N ASN A 462 4.97 11.41 22.00
CA ASN A 462 3.84 10.53 22.35
C ASN A 462 2.57 10.71 21.51
N GLN A 463 2.68 11.28 20.30
CA GLN A 463 1.56 11.37 19.34
C GLN A 463 1.32 10.01 18.68
N ARG A 464 0.71 9.07 19.41
CA ARG A 464 0.21 7.78 18.92
C ARG A 464 -1.03 7.32 19.68
N SER A 465 -1.86 6.55 19.00
CA SER A 465 -3.06 5.90 19.55
C SER A 465 -3.23 4.47 19.00
N TRP A 466 -4.03 3.65 19.69
CA TRP A 466 -4.38 2.29 19.28
C TRP A 466 -5.64 1.81 20.02
N VAL A 467 -6.28 0.75 19.53
CA VAL A 467 -7.33 0.06 20.29
C VAL A 467 -6.70 -0.86 21.34
N ASP A 468 -7.10 -0.68 22.59
CA ASP A 468 -6.83 -1.60 23.69
C ASP A 468 -8.08 -2.48 23.95
N PRO A 469 -8.01 -3.81 23.74
CA PRO A 469 -9.14 -4.71 23.90
C PRO A 469 -9.47 -5.08 25.35
N VAL A 470 -8.70 -4.61 26.35
CA VAL A 470 -8.98 -4.83 27.78
C VAL A 470 -9.25 -3.55 28.56
N ALA A 471 -8.85 -2.38 28.04
CA ALA A 471 -9.28 -1.10 28.57
C ALA A 471 -10.81 -0.94 28.41
N VAL A 472 -11.47 -0.48 29.47
CA VAL A 472 -12.89 -0.11 29.44
C VAL A 472 -13.03 1.26 28.80
N ASN A 473 -13.95 1.39 27.84
CA ASN A 473 -14.34 2.66 27.28
C ASN A 473 -15.33 3.33 28.25
N PRO A 474 -14.99 4.47 28.88
CA PRO A 474 -15.83 5.11 29.89
C PRO A 474 -17.20 5.52 29.35
N ASP A 475 -17.28 5.86 28.06
CA ASP A 475 -18.47 6.45 27.46
C ASP A 475 -19.57 5.41 27.14
N ILE A 476 -19.20 4.12 27.07
CA ILE A 476 -20.12 2.99 26.76
C ILE A 476 -19.97 1.78 27.70
N GLY A 477 -19.11 1.86 28.71
CA GLY A 477 -18.97 0.86 29.79
C GLY A 477 -18.36 -0.50 29.41
N ILE A 478 -18.00 -0.75 28.14
CA ILE A 478 -17.46 -2.02 27.67
C ILE A 478 -15.95 -2.00 27.39
N LYS A 479 -15.33 -3.19 27.34
CA LYS A 479 -13.91 -3.36 26.96
C LYS A 479 -13.71 -3.18 25.46
N GLY A 480 -12.66 -2.44 25.08
CA GLY A 480 -12.40 -2.03 23.70
C GLY A 480 -12.44 -0.51 23.57
N ALA A 481 -11.41 0.16 24.07
CA ALA A 481 -11.27 1.62 24.01
C ALA A 481 -10.13 2.03 23.07
N VAL A 482 -10.23 3.21 22.45
CA VAL A 482 -9.04 3.88 21.90
C VAL A 482 -8.25 4.45 23.07
N VAL A 483 -6.95 4.15 23.12
CA VAL A 483 -6.05 4.73 24.12
C VAL A 483 -4.89 5.44 23.43
N PHE A 484 -4.42 6.49 24.07
CA PHE A 484 -3.38 7.40 23.59
C PHE A 484 -2.08 7.14 24.35
N ALA A 485 -0.93 7.39 23.72
CA ALA A 485 0.35 7.17 24.35
C ALA A 485 0.63 8.22 25.44
N THR A 486 0.96 7.75 26.64
CA THR A 486 1.44 8.57 27.77
C THR A 486 2.95 8.38 27.95
N PRO A 487 3.65 9.20 28.78
CA PRO A 487 5.05 8.95 29.13
C PRO A 487 5.31 7.53 29.66
N ASP A 488 4.40 6.99 30.44
CA ASP A 488 4.47 5.65 31.05
C ASP A 488 4.07 4.55 30.08
N ARG A 489 3.13 4.83 29.17
CA ARG A 489 2.60 3.89 28.18
C ARG A 489 2.82 4.41 26.76
N ARG A 490 4.07 4.42 26.32
CA ARG A 490 4.48 4.86 24.96
C ARG A 490 4.17 3.85 23.85
N ALA A 491 3.64 2.67 24.19
CA ALA A 491 3.40 1.56 23.26
C ALA A 491 2.22 0.64 23.69
N PRO A 492 1.55 -0.03 22.73
CA PRO A 492 0.54 -1.06 22.98
C PRO A 492 1.13 -2.37 23.52
N VAL A 493 2.38 -2.69 23.16
CA VAL A 493 3.04 -3.97 23.43
C VAL A 493 4.34 -3.77 24.20
N LYS A 494 4.63 -4.66 25.16
CA LYS A 494 5.93 -4.74 25.83
C LYS A 494 6.97 -5.41 24.91
N ALA A 495 8.25 -5.13 25.13
CA ALA A 495 9.34 -5.77 24.40
C ALA A 495 9.39 -7.29 24.69
N TYR A 496 9.69 -8.09 23.68
CA TYR A 496 9.76 -9.55 23.81
C TYR A 496 11.17 -9.99 24.23
N THR A 497 11.31 -10.41 25.49
CA THR A 497 12.59 -10.74 26.15
C THR A 497 12.97 -12.22 26.10
N LYS A 498 12.33 -13.02 25.23
CA LYS A 498 12.57 -14.48 25.13
C LYS A 498 13.15 -14.89 23.77
N ALA A 499 13.83 -13.95 23.10
CA ALA A 499 14.35 -14.08 21.74
C ALA A 499 15.70 -14.82 21.67
N PHE A 500 15.76 -16.00 22.27
CA PHE A 500 16.96 -16.85 22.26
C PHE A 500 17.02 -17.66 20.96
N GLY A 501 17.96 -17.33 20.09
CA GLY A 501 18.20 -17.97 18.80
C GLY A 501 19.39 -18.92 18.87
N PRO A 502 19.24 -20.16 19.37
CA PRO A 502 20.30 -21.15 19.34
C PRO A 502 20.57 -21.63 17.91
N ARG A 503 21.82 -21.98 17.64
CA ARG A 503 22.32 -22.50 16.37
C ARG A 503 23.29 -23.64 16.65
N PHE A 504 23.13 -24.74 15.95
CA PHE A 504 23.93 -25.94 16.07
C PHE A 504 24.40 -26.34 14.67
N GLY A 505 25.68 -26.64 14.52
CA GLY A 505 26.29 -27.11 13.30
C GLY A 505 27.23 -28.27 13.58
N LEU A 506 27.32 -29.17 12.61
CA LEU A 506 28.15 -30.38 12.63
C LEU A 506 28.88 -30.47 11.29
N ALA A 507 30.19 -30.66 11.31
CA ALA A 507 30.96 -31.08 10.15
C ALA A 507 31.79 -32.31 10.52
N TYR A 508 31.56 -33.42 9.81
CA TYR A 508 32.20 -34.70 10.05
C TYR A 508 32.80 -35.26 8.76
N ALA A 509 34.13 -35.38 8.72
CA ALA A 509 34.84 -36.09 7.67
C ALA A 509 34.81 -37.59 7.98
N ILE A 510 33.98 -38.32 7.23
CA ILE A 510 33.84 -39.79 7.37
C ILE A 510 35.17 -40.43 6.95
N ASP A 511 35.65 -40.05 5.77
CA ASP A 511 36.94 -40.40 5.19
C ASP A 511 37.60 -39.15 4.60
N ASN A 512 38.78 -39.28 3.98
CA ASN A 512 39.54 -38.13 3.46
C ASN A 512 38.87 -37.45 2.24
N ASN A 513 37.93 -38.12 1.57
CA ASN A 513 37.21 -37.65 0.39
C ASN A 513 35.74 -37.29 0.70
N THR A 514 35.15 -37.84 1.77
CA THR A 514 33.72 -37.69 2.11
C THR A 514 33.48 -36.88 3.38
N VAL A 515 32.78 -35.75 3.26
CA VAL A 515 32.42 -34.85 4.37
C VAL A 515 30.89 -34.69 4.46
N LEU A 516 30.34 -35.07 5.62
CA LEU A 516 28.96 -34.79 6.02
C LEU A 516 28.91 -33.44 6.76
N ARG A 517 27.91 -32.60 6.45
CA ARG A 517 27.67 -31.33 7.14
C ARG A 517 26.20 -31.20 7.48
N GLY A 518 25.88 -30.99 8.76
CA GLY A 518 24.53 -30.77 9.26
C GLY A 518 24.41 -29.47 10.04
N GLY A 519 23.20 -28.96 10.19
CA GLY A 519 22.93 -27.86 11.11
C GLY A 519 21.46 -27.52 11.28
N TYR A 520 21.13 -26.90 12.42
CA TYR A 520 19.84 -26.34 12.77
C TYR A 520 20.03 -24.95 13.39
N GLY A 521 19.12 -24.00 13.20
CA GLY A 521 19.21 -22.70 13.86
C GLY A 521 17.90 -21.91 13.86
N ILE A 522 17.72 -21.12 14.93
CA ILE A 522 16.58 -20.21 15.09
C ILE A 522 17.05 -18.76 14.94
N MET A 523 16.31 -17.97 14.18
CA MET A 523 16.57 -16.54 13.93
C MET A 523 15.28 -15.73 14.09
N TYR A 524 15.37 -14.56 14.71
CA TYR A 524 14.23 -13.65 14.90
C TYR A 524 14.23 -12.51 13.89
N THR A 525 13.05 -11.97 13.61
CA THR A 525 12.86 -10.73 12.84
C THR A 525 11.70 -9.93 13.45
N ALA A 526 11.61 -8.65 13.12
CA ALA A 526 10.69 -7.73 13.78
C ALA A 526 9.21 -8.13 13.59
N GLY A 527 8.40 -7.87 14.62
CA GLY A 527 6.94 -7.99 14.61
C GLY A 527 6.23 -6.77 14.02
N GLY A 528 4.89 -6.74 14.14
CA GLY A 528 4.03 -5.70 13.54
C GLY A 528 4.23 -4.29 14.09
N PHE A 529 4.17 -4.09 15.42
CA PHE A 529 4.40 -2.76 16.00
C PHE A 529 5.86 -2.29 15.87
N GLN A 530 6.78 -3.23 15.92
CA GLN A 530 8.19 -3.08 15.54
C GLN A 530 8.38 -3.01 14.01
N ARG A 531 7.33 -2.66 13.24
CA ARG A 531 7.33 -2.18 11.84
C ARG A 531 6.25 -1.12 11.57
N GLY A 532 5.56 -0.59 12.58
CA GLY A 532 4.41 0.32 12.41
C GLY A 532 4.76 1.81 12.56
N ALA A 533 4.56 2.60 11.50
CA ALA A 533 4.68 4.06 11.50
C ALA A 533 3.72 4.74 10.49
N SER A 534 3.86 6.06 10.39
CA SER A 534 3.27 7.01 9.41
C SER A 534 1.75 7.10 9.21
N THR A 535 0.91 6.08 9.42
CA THR A 535 -0.57 6.24 9.29
C THR A 535 -1.44 5.52 10.30
N GLN A 536 -1.18 4.25 10.64
CA GLN A 536 -2.18 3.39 11.28
C GLN A 536 -2.43 3.64 12.79
N PHE A 537 -1.66 4.55 13.40
CA PHE A 537 -1.62 4.80 14.86
C PHE A 537 -1.64 6.29 15.19
N LEU A 538 -2.28 7.09 14.34
CA LEU A 538 -2.39 8.55 14.45
C LEU A 538 -3.84 9.02 14.68
N GLN A 539 -4.78 8.10 14.90
CA GLN A 539 -6.19 8.41 15.16
C GLN A 539 -6.31 9.40 16.33
N GLY A 540 -7.11 10.45 16.14
CA GLY A 540 -7.15 11.59 17.04
C GLY A 540 -6.10 12.67 16.72
N TYR A 541 -4.87 12.31 16.37
CA TYR A 541 -3.81 13.24 15.93
C TYR A 541 -3.86 13.58 14.43
N ASN A 542 -4.58 12.80 13.62
CA ASN A 542 -4.91 13.11 12.24
C ASN A 542 -6.42 13.28 12.06
N ALA A 543 -6.81 14.03 11.03
CA ALA A 543 -8.18 14.10 10.54
C ALA A 543 -8.25 13.57 9.10
N ASN A 544 -9.43 13.11 8.67
CA ASN A 544 -9.77 12.88 7.27
C ASN A 544 -11.17 13.44 7.07
N ASN A 545 -11.28 14.52 6.30
CA ASN A 545 -12.47 15.37 6.29
C ASN A 545 -13.30 15.06 5.04
N ASP A 546 -14.03 13.95 5.09
CA ASP A 546 -14.96 13.57 4.03
C ASP A 546 -16.28 14.32 4.22
N VAL A 547 -16.71 15.10 3.22
CA VAL A 547 -18.07 15.68 3.22
C VAL A 547 -19.02 14.59 2.70
N PRO A 548 -19.98 14.10 3.51
CA PRO A 548 -20.90 13.07 3.05
C PRO A 548 -21.84 13.62 1.97
N ALA A 549 -22.30 12.73 1.09
CA ALA A 549 -23.42 13.04 0.20
C ALA A 549 -24.69 13.30 1.02
N ASP A 550 -25.51 14.23 0.56
CA ASP A 550 -26.84 14.45 1.14
C ASP A 550 -27.79 13.31 0.72
N LEU A 551 -28.48 12.72 1.70
CA LEU A 551 -29.38 11.58 1.55
C LEU A 551 -30.84 11.94 1.88
N SER A 552 -31.15 13.22 2.13
CA SER A 552 -32.50 13.70 2.47
C SER A 552 -33.58 13.37 1.43
N THR A 553 -33.17 13.13 0.18
CA THR A 553 -34.02 12.73 -0.94
C THR A 553 -34.20 11.22 -1.10
N GLY A 554 -33.47 10.40 -0.32
CA GLY A 554 -33.40 8.94 -0.48
C GLY A 554 -32.43 8.45 -1.58
N PHE A 555 -31.89 9.35 -2.40
CA PHE A 555 -30.94 9.02 -3.47
C PHE A 555 -29.55 9.57 -3.16
N VAL A 556 -28.49 8.75 -3.30
CA VAL A 556 -27.12 9.17 -3.02
C VAL A 556 -26.65 10.14 -4.10
N GLY A 557 -26.09 11.28 -3.67
CA GLY A 557 -25.47 12.25 -4.58
C GLY A 557 -26.45 13.00 -5.51
N LEU A 558 -27.77 12.90 -5.28
CA LEU A 558 -28.76 13.67 -6.03
C LEU A 558 -28.67 15.17 -5.74
N LEU A 559 -28.31 15.53 -4.49
CA LEU A 559 -28.03 16.90 -4.06
C LEU A 559 -26.51 17.08 -3.84
N PRO A 560 -25.92 18.24 -4.20
CA PRO A 560 -24.50 18.49 -4.06
C PRO A 560 -24.11 18.67 -2.58
N ALA A 561 -23.02 18.02 -2.16
CA ALA A 561 -22.55 18.07 -0.76
C ALA A 561 -22.13 19.49 -0.30
N PHE A 562 -21.70 20.33 -1.26
CA PHE A 562 -21.49 21.79 -1.17
C PHE A 562 -21.26 22.34 -2.60
N LEU A 563 -21.31 23.67 -2.80
CA LEU A 563 -20.94 24.31 -4.08
C LEU A 563 -19.49 24.83 -4.02
N LEU A 564 -18.74 24.75 -5.13
CA LEU A 564 -17.33 25.14 -5.14
C LEU A 564 -17.10 26.63 -4.83
N ARG A 565 -18.02 27.52 -5.25
CA ARG A 565 -18.03 28.96 -4.91
C ARG A 565 -18.04 29.26 -3.40
N ASP A 566 -18.67 28.38 -2.60
CA ASP A 566 -18.79 28.55 -1.15
C ASP A 566 -17.51 28.05 -0.43
N GLY A 567 -16.70 27.26 -1.12
CA GLY A 567 -15.49 26.62 -0.61
C GLY A 567 -15.76 25.31 0.13
N PHE A 568 -14.67 24.63 0.51
CA PHE A 568 -14.75 23.44 1.33
C PHE A 568 -15.33 23.80 2.73
N PRO A 569 -16.33 23.07 3.27
CA PRO A 569 -17.01 23.42 4.51
C PRO A 569 -16.18 23.05 5.77
N ALA A 570 -15.00 23.65 5.91
CA ALA A 570 -14.02 23.37 6.96
C ALA A 570 -14.58 23.53 8.38
N SER A 571 -15.55 24.43 8.59
CA SER A 571 -16.23 24.62 9.88
C SER A 571 -16.99 23.39 10.37
N ARG A 572 -17.32 22.42 9.50
CA ARG A 572 -17.89 21.12 9.89
C ARG A 572 -16.85 20.17 10.52
N PHE A 573 -15.56 20.49 10.41
CA PHE A 573 -14.46 19.61 10.81
C PHE A 573 -13.50 20.34 11.77
N PRO A 574 -13.59 20.10 13.09
CA PRO A 574 -12.62 20.67 14.03
C PRO A 574 -11.19 20.16 13.71
N SER A 575 -10.17 20.88 14.17
CA SER A 575 -8.77 20.47 13.97
C SER A 575 -8.31 19.49 15.06
N PRO A 576 -7.46 18.49 14.74
CA PRO A 576 -6.85 17.61 15.74
C PRO A 576 -5.88 18.39 16.66
N PRO A 577 -5.60 17.92 17.90
CA PRO A 577 -5.83 16.56 18.37
C PRO A 577 -7.19 16.32 19.06
N PHE A 578 -7.86 15.22 18.69
CA PHE A 578 -9.04 14.69 19.38
C PHE A 578 -8.61 13.57 20.34
N ILE A 579 -8.49 13.89 21.63
CA ILE A 579 -8.06 12.92 22.66
C ILE A 579 -9.29 12.47 23.45
N SER A 580 -9.99 11.44 22.95
CA SER A 580 -11.13 10.82 23.64
C SER A 580 -11.16 9.30 23.45
N PRO A 581 -11.45 8.49 24.49
CA PRO A 581 -11.67 7.04 24.37
C PRO A 581 -12.79 6.63 23.40
N SER A 582 -13.78 7.49 23.19
CA SER A 582 -14.87 7.33 22.21
C SER A 582 -14.50 7.70 20.77
N TYR A 583 -13.27 8.19 20.51
CA TYR A 583 -12.87 8.59 19.17
C TYR A 583 -12.97 7.41 18.18
N GLY A 584 -13.85 7.55 17.18
CA GLY A 584 -14.09 6.50 16.17
C GLY A 584 -15.16 5.46 16.55
N LEU A 585 -15.90 5.61 17.65
CA LEU A 585 -17.11 4.82 17.87
C LEU A 585 -18.11 5.03 16.72
N GLY A 586 -18.78 3.95 16.29
CA GLY A 586 -19.65 3.95 15.11
C GLY A 586 -18.92 4.03 13.76
N THR A 587 -17.59 4.16 13.73
CA THR A 587 -16.80 4.27 12.49
C THR A 587 -16.14 2.94 12.09
N GLY A 588 -15.41 2.96 10.97
CA GLY A 588 -14.65 1.81 10.48
C GLY A 588 -13.56 1.32 11.46
N PRO A 589 -13.11 0.07 11.31
CA PRO A 589 -12.34 -0.60 12.34
C PRO A 589 -10.92 -0.04 12.53
N LEU A 590 -10.62 0.29 13.77
CA LEU A 590 -9.31 0.79 14.19
C LEU A 590 -8.34 -0.34 14.54
N ALA A 591 -7.05 -0.05 14.48
CA ALA A 591 -6.01 -1.07 14.61
C ALA A 591 -5.80 -1.50 16.08
N ALA A 592 -6.07 -2.79 16.35
CA ALA A 592 -5.80 -3.47 17.62
C ALA A 592 -4.54 -4.34 17.54
N PHE A 593 -3.88 -4.58 18.67
CA PHE A 593 -2.59 -5.30 18.71
C PHE A 593 -2.66 -6.73 19.23
N GLY A 594 -1.85 -7.60 18.60
CA GLY A 594 -1.52 -8.92 19.10
C GLY A 594 -0.41 -8.91 20.16
N SER A 595 -0.03 -10.09 20.63
CA SER A 595 0.78 -10.38 21.83
C SER A 595 2.24 -9.87 21.86
N GLY A 596 2.70 -9.08 20.88
CA GLY A 596 4.08 -8.57 20.82
C GLY A 596 5.18 -9.63 20.57
N ILE A 597 4.80 -10.91 20.41
CA ILE A 597 5.73 -12.02 20.17
C ILE A 597 6.46 -11.83 18.84
N LEU A 598 7.77 -12.15 18.83
CA LEU A 598 8.58 -12.05 17.63
C LEU A 598 8.32 -13.18 16.62
N PRO A 599 8.14 -12.83 15.34
CA PRO A 599 8.35 -13.75 14.23
C PRO A 599 9.73 -14.42 14.33
N ASN A 600 9.74 -15.74 14.20
CA ASN A 600 10.96 -16.55 14.19
C ASN A 600 10.98 -17.48 12.99
N ILE A 601 12.19 -17.77 12.51
CA ILE A 601 12.47 -18.63 11.37
C ILE A 601 13.43 -19.71 11.86
N GLN A 602 13.05 -20.97 11.63
CA GLN A 602 13.82 -22.16 11.96
C GLN A 602 14.37 -22.72 10.65
N ASN A 603 15.69 -22.75 10.50
CA ASN A 603 16.37 -23.32 9.33
C ASN A 603 17.09 -24.61 9.74
N TRP A 604 17.10 -25.59 8.86
CA TRP A 604 17.97 -26.77 8.96
C TRP A 604 18.53 -27.15 7.60
N SER A 605 19.75 -27.70 7.63
CA SER A 605 20.48 -28.13 6.43
C SER A 605 21.19 -29.44 6.71
N LEU A 606 21.22 -30.34 5.73
CA LEU A 606 22.06 -31.52 5.71
C LEU A 606 22.67 -31.63 4.31
N SER A 607 23.99 -31.76 4.22
CA SER A 607 24.69 -31.97 2.94
C SER A 607 25.76 -33.04 3.09
N ILE A 608 25.97 -33.82 2.05
CA ILE A 608 27.08 -34.76 1.92
C ILE A 608 27.86 -34.44 0.65
N GLN A 609 29.15 -34.17 0.83
CA GLN A 609 30.07 -33.86 -0.25
C GLN A 609 31.10 -34.99 -0.35
N ARG A 610 31.34 -35.48 -1.57
CA ARG A 610 32.33 -36.53 -1.85
C ARG A 610 33.17 -36.17 -3.07
N GLN A 611 34.49 -36.18 -2.90
CA GLN A 611 35.42 -36.21 -4.01
C GLN A 611 35.49 -37.63 -4.61
N LEU A 612 35.46 -37.70 -5.93
CA LEU A 612 35.55 -38.92 -6.73
C LEU A 612 36.84 -38.91 -7.58
N PRO A 613 37.20 -40.05 -8.21
CA PRO A 613 38.28 -40.10 -9.19
C PRO A 613 38.12 -39.06 -10.32
N GLY A 614 39.21 -38.76 -11.03
CA GLY A 614 39.19 -37.78 -12.13
C GLY A 614 38.99 -36.32 -11.69
N ARG A 615 39.24 -36.00 -10.41
CA ARG A 615 38.98 -34.67 -9.79
C ARG A 615 37.49 -34.27 -9.78
N MET A 616 36.57 -35.22 -9.96
CA MET A 616 35.14 -34.96 -9.87
C MET A 616 34.71 -34.71 -8.41
N LEU A 617 33.72 -33.84 -8.22
CA LEU A 617 33.17 -33.48 -6.90
C LEU A 617 31.65 -33.56 -6.97
N ILE A 618 31.03 -34.33 -6.08
CA ILE A 618 29.58 -34.36 -5.89
C ILE A 618 29.25 -33.74 -4.55
N ASP A 619 28.25 -32.86 -4.51
CA ASP A 619 27.68 -32.30 -3.29
C ASP A 619 26.14 -32.42 -3.37
N VAL A 620 25.53 -33.07 -2.39
CA VAL A 620 24.08 -33.27 -2.31
C VAL A 620 23.57 -32.65 -1.02
N GLY A 621 22.79 -31.57 -1.16
CA GLY A 621 22.26 -30.79 -0.05
C GLY A 621 20.72 -30.80 0.03
N TYR A 622 20.20 -31.02 1.23
CA TYR A 622 18.83 -30.75 1.63
C TYR A 622 18.78 -29.55 2.59
N VAL A 623 17.84 -28.64 2.35
CA VAL A 623 17.60 -27.45 3.19
C VAL A 623 16.11 -27.34 3.45
N GLY A 624 15.73 -27.10 4.71
CA GLY A 624 14.35 -26.84 5.11
C GLY A 624 14.24 -25.60 5.99
N THR A 625 13.13 -24.89 5.84
CA THR A 625 12.87 -23.60 6.50
C THR A 625 11.42 -23.56 6.99
N LYS A 626 11.22 -23.08 8.22
CA LYS A 626 9.89 -22.93 8.84
C LYS A 626 9.77 -21.59 9.56
N GLY A 627 8.85 -20.74 9.11
CA GLY A 627 8.43 -19.54 9.85
C GLY A 627 7.37 -19.86 10.91
N THR A 628 7.48 -19.22 12.09
CA THR A 628 6.50 -19.29 13.18
C THR A 628 6.25 -17.88 13.74
N HIS A 629 5.04 -17.59 14.21
CA HIS A 629 4.60 -16.24 14.65
C HIS A 629 4.77 -15.14 13.58
N LEU A 630 4.72 -15.49 12.29
CA LEU A 630 4.81 -14.52 11.19
C LEU A 630 3.61 -13.54 11.23
N PRO A 631 3.79 -12.26 10.83
CA PRO A 631 2.67 -11.31 10.76
C PRO A 631 1.68 -11.73 9.67
N SER A 632 0.48 -12.15 10.07
CA SER A 632 -0.57 -12.56 9.13
C SER A 632 -1.37 -11.36 8.62
N ARG A 633 -1.70 -11.37 7.32
CA ARG A 633 -2.76 -10.53 6.71
C ARG A 633 -4.04 -11.33 6.43
N LEU A 634 -4.06 -12.63 6.73
CA LEU A 634 -5.16 -13.56 6.41
C LEU A 634 -6.27 -13.58 7.47
N MET A 635 -6.01 -12.98 8.64
CA MET A 635 -6.98 -12.76 9.70
C MET A 635 -6.88 -11.29 10.14
N PRO A 636 -7.59 -10.35 9.51
CA PRO A 636 -7.73 -9.00 10.05
C PRO A 636 -8.39 -9.06 11.44
N THR A 637 -8.16 -8.03 12.27
CA THR A 637 -8.69 -7.95 13.64
C THR A 637 -10.23 -7.97 13.72
N THR A 638 -10.89 -7.74 12.59
CA THR A 638 -12.35 -7.73 12.37
C THR A 638 -12.92 -9.00 11.76
N ALA A 639 -12.09 -9.99 11.42
CA ALA A 639 -12.61 -11.25 10.91
C ALA A 639 -13.44 -11.95 12.00
N VAL A 640 -14.68 -12.30 11.66
CA VAL A 640 -15.49 -13.25 12.44
C VAL A 640 -14.71 -14.55 12.58
N ASP A 641 -14.73 -15.14 13.79
CA ASP A 641 -14.09 -16.43 14.01
C ASP A 641 -14.75 -17.48 13.10
N SER A 642 -13.91 -18.22 12.37
CA SER A 642 -14.24 -19.41 11.60
C SER A 642 -15.33 -20.31 12.19
N LYS A 643 -15.40 -20.46 13.52
CA LYS A 643 -16.44 -21.26 14.21
C LYS A 643 -17.87 -20.75 13.99
N TYR A 644 -18.05 -19.46 13.72
CA TYR A 644 -19.36 -18.84 13.47
C TYR A 644 -19.76 -18.79 11.98
N LEU A 645 -18.86 -19.13 11.04
CA LEU A 645 -19.19 -19.20 9.61
C LEU A 645 -20.27 -20.24 9.28
N VAL A 646 -20.52 -21.18 10.20
CA VAL A 646 -21.65 -22.13 10.16
C VAL A 646 -23.03 -21.45 10.20
N LEU A 647 -23.11 -20.20 10.68
CA LEU A 647 -24.36 -19.42 10.74
C LEU A 647 -24.80 -18.91 9.35
N GLY A 648 -23.94 -19.00 8.33
CA GLY A 648 -24.28 -18.68 6.94
C GLY A 648 -24.91 -17.30 6.78
N ASP A 649 -26.07 -17.24 6.11
CA ASP A 649 -26.78 -16.01 5.78
C ASP A 649 -27.20 -15.19 7.01
N ALA A 650 -27.33 -15.82 8.18
CA ALA A 650 -27.62 -15.13 9.43
C ALA A 650 -26.50 -14.17 9.87
N LEU A 651 -25.27 -14.32 9.36
CA LEU A 651 -24.20 -13.34 9.58
C LEU A 651 -24.44 -12.01 8.86
N PHE A 652 -25.16 -12.02 7.74
CA PHE A 652 -25.46 -10.84 6.92
C PHE A 652 -26.82 -10.22 7.23
N LYS A 653 -27.68 -10.94 7.97
CA LYS A 653 -28.92 -10.42 8.54
C LYS A 653 -28.64 -9.37 9.63
N ASN A 654 -29.61 -8.49 9.83
CA ASN A 654 -29.61 -7.50 10.89
C ASN A 654 -29.60 -8.17 12.28
N ILE A 655 -28.97 -7.56 13.29
CA ILE A 655 -29.03 -8.09 14.65
C ILE A 655 -30.46 -8.14 15.22
N ALA A 656 -31.35 -7.25 14.78
CA ALA A 656 -32.76 -7.20 15.16
C ALA A 656 -33.65 -8.21 14.39
N ASP A 657 -33.11 -8.95 13.41
CA ASP A 657 -33.86 -9.96 12.67
C ASP A 657 -34.35 -11.08 13.63
N PRO A 658 -35.63 -11.50 13.61
CA PRO A 658 -36.12 -12.53 14.53
C PRO A 658 -35.36 -13.86 14.46
N ALA A 659 -34.88 -14.26 13.27
CA ALA A 659 -34.07 -15.47 13.11
C ALA A 659 -32.65 -15.32 13.68
N VAL A 660 -32.19 -14.08 13.87
CA VAL A 660 -30.92 -13.74 14.53
C VAL A 660 -31.10 -13.63 16.04
N GLN A 661 -32.16 -12.97 16.52
CA GLN A 661 -32.52 -12.93 17.95
C GLN A 661 -32.81 -14.32 18.53
N ALA A 662 -33.22 -15.29 17.69
CA ALA A 662 -33.36 -16.69 18.05
C ALA A 662 -32.03 -17.47 18.19
N LEU A 663 -30.88 -16.90 17.78
CA LEU A 663 -29.59 -17.57 17.91
C LEU A 663 -29.13 -17.52 19.38
N SER A 664 -28.75 -18.67 19.93
CA SER A 664 -28.27 -18.78 21.32
C SER A 664 -27.05 -17.90 21.65
N VAL A 665 -26.21 -17.60 20.65
CA VAL A 665 -25.09 -16.65 20.80
C VAL A 665 -25.54 -15.18 20.91
N VAL A 666 -26.72 -14.84 20.39
CA VAL A 666 -27.34 -13.52 20.49
C VAL A 666 -28.18 -13.42 21.76
N GLN A 667 -28.96 -14.46 22.11
CA GLN A 667 -29.70 -14.53 23.38
C GLN A 667 -28.80 -14.43 24.64
N ALA A 668 -27.53 -14.81 24.51
CA ALA A 668 -26.52 -14.63 25.56
C ALA A 668 -25.98 -13.19 25.71
N MET A 669 -26.40 -12.25 24.85
CA MET A 669 -26.07 -10.82 24.94
C MET A 669 -27.06 -10.07 25.84
N PRO A 670 -26.68 -8.95 26.49
CA PRO A 670 -27.62 -8.15 27.26
C PRO A 670 -28.73 -7.56 26.38
N VAL A 671 -29.90 -7.31 26.96
CA VAL A 671 -31.01 -6.62 26.29
C VAL A 671 -30.72 -5.12 26.26
N ASP A 672 -30.84 -4.49 25.09
CA ASP A 672 -30.73 -3.02 24.97
C ASP A 672 -32.05 -2.36 25.44
N PRO A 673 -32.07 -1.65 26.58
CA PRO A 673 -33.31 -1.17 27.21
C PRO A 673 -34.08 -0.13 26.39
N THR A 674 -33.48 0.45 25.35
CA THR A 674 -34.18 1.38 24.44
C THR A 674 -35.00 0.66 23.36
N THR A 675 -34.72 -0.63 23.10
CA THR A 675 -35.32 -1.38 21.98
C THR A 675 -35.80 -2.79 22.35
N ASN A 676 -35.52 -3.25 23.58
CA ASN A 676 -35.87 -4.55 24.13
C ASN A 676 -35.40 -5.77 23.30
N ILE A 677 -34.28 -5.63 22.58
CA ILE A 677 -33.63 -6.72 21.83
C ILE A 677 -32.20 -6.97 22.31
N HIS A 678 -31.77 -8.23 22.25
CA HIS A 678 -30.44 -8.65 22.65
C HIS A 678 -29.38 -8.01 21.74
N SER A 679 -28.44 -7.29 22.34
CA SER A 679 -27.43 -6.50 21.66
C SER A 679 -26.11 -6.51 22.45
N PRO A 680 -24.93 -6.31 21.84
CA PRO A 680 -23.64 -6.43 22.54
C PRO A 680 -23.48 -5.53 23.77
N PHE A 681 -24.18 -4.39 23.82
CA PHE A 681 -24.19 -3.45 24.94
C PHE A 681 -25.45 -2.56 24.93
N LYS A 682 -25.73 -1.90 26.07
CA LYS A 682 -26.82 -0.92 26.24
C LYS A 682 -26.58 0.30 25.33
N GLY A 683 -27.59 0.70 24.55
CA GLY A 683 -27.49 1.80 23.59
C GLY A 683 -26.82 1.43 22.26
N PHE A 684 -26.48 0.16 22.04
CA PHE A 684 -25.93 -0.32 20.77
C PHE A 684 -26.84 -0.01 19.58
N GLN A 685 -28.16 -0.16 19.73
CA GLN A 685 -29.11 0.08 18.65
C GLN A 685 -29.22 1.58 18.30
N SER A 686 -29.04 2.45 19.29
CA SER A 686 -28.97 3.90 19.08
C SER A 686 -27.71 4.28 18.30
N LEU A 687 -26.54 3.75 18.70
CA LEU A 687 -25.26 4.01 18.04
C LEU A 687 -25.25 3.60 16.55
N TRP A 688 -25.83 2.44 16.22
CA TRP A 688 -25.86 1.91 14.85
C TRP A 688 -27.17 2.19 14.10
N LYS A 689 -28.12 2.91 14.70
CA LYS A 689 -29.46 3.20 14.15
C LYS A 689 -30.18 1.96 13.59
N GLY A 690 -30.03 0.82 14.26
CA GLY A 690 -30.57 -0.47 13.79
C GLY A 690 -29.98 -0.98 12.46
N GLY A 691 -28.79 -0.53 12.05
CA GLY A 691 -28.12 -0.95 10.80
C GLY A 691 -27.06 -2.04 10.92
N ALA A 692 -26.83 -2.59 12.13
CA ALA A 692 -25.74 -3.54 12.38
C ALA A 692 -26.14 -5.01 12.13
N THR A 693 -25.19 -5.80 11.62
CA THR A 693 -25.34 -7.25 11.39
C THR A 693 -24.54 -8.07 12.43
N VAL A 694 -24.64 -9.40 12.37
CA VAL A 694 -24.06 -10.33 13.37
C VAL A 694 -22.53 -10.51 13.24
N LEU A 695 -21.84 -9.61 12.53
CA LEU A 695 -20.37 -9.57 12.42
C LEU A 695 -19.69 -9.03 13.69
N LEU A 696 -20.00 -9.64 14.85
CA LEU A 696 -19.53 -9.23 16.17
C LEU A 696 -18.84 -10.38 16.92
N LYS A 697 -17.71 -10.05 17.55
CA LYS A 697 -16.81 -11.02 18.18
C LYS A 697 -16.98 -11.03 19.69
N CYS A 698 -17.74 -12.00 20.18
CA CYS A 698 -17.73 -12.38 21.61
C CYS A 698 -16.70 -13.50 21.86
N GLU A 699 -15.77 -13.31 22.79
CA GLU A 699 -15.03 -14.41 23.44
C GLU A 699 -14.61 -14.04 24.87
N THR A 700 -14.83 -14.99 25.79
CA THR A 700 -14.23 -15.02 27.12
C THR A 700 -13.55 -16.37 27.37
N SER A 701 -12.21 -16.36 27.37
CA SER A 701 -11.30 -17.37 27.93
C SER A 701 -11.55 -18.89 27.71
N GLY A 702 -10.62 -19.55 26.99
CA GLY A 702 -10.46 -21.01 27.04
C GLY A 702 -9.07 -21.49 26.62
N LYS A 703 -8.36 -22.24 27.48
CA LYS A 703 -7.03 -22.81 27.16
C LYS A 703 -7.15 -23.91 26.10
N ARG A 704 -6.74 -23.66 24.85
CA ARG A 704 -6.66 -24.71 23.81
C ARG A 704 -5.31 -25.44 23.85
N ARG A 705 -5.30 -26.69 24.33
CA ARG A 705 -4.35 -27.72 23.83
C ARG A 705 -4.75 -28.04 22.38
N GLY A 706 -3.77 -28.24 21.50
CA GLY A 706 -4.00 -28.32 20.05
C GLY A 706 -4.43 -29.69 19.54
N TYR A 707 -4.97 -29.72 18.32
CA TYR A 707 -5.21 -30.93 17.53
C TYR A 707 -4.89 -30.69 16.05
N ARG A 708 -4.57 -31.77 15.31
CA ARG A 708 -4.37 -31.74 13.85
C ARG A 708 -5.71 -31.93 13.11
N PRO A 709 -5.98 -31.22 12.01
CA PRO A 709 -7.05 -31.59 11.08
C PRO A 709 -6.56 -32.64 10.07
N ILE A 710 -7.27 -33.76 9.99
CA ILE A 710 -7.37 -34.58 8.76
C ILE A 710 -8.86 -34.70 8.48
N MET A 711 -9.32 -34.16 7.35
CA MET A 711 -10.68 -34.37 6.86
C MET A 711 -10.62 -34.88 5.42
N ARG A 712 -11.26 -36.03 5.18
CA ARG A 712 -11.60 -36.51 3.84
C ARG A 712 -13.02 -36.06 3.54
N TYR A 713 -13.24 -35.36 2.44
CA TYR A 713 -14.58 -35.13 1.91
C TYR A 713 -15.07 -36.37 1.15
N ARG A 714 -16.37 -36.65 1.25
CA ARG A 714 -17.06 -37.70 0.48
C ARG A 714 -18.44 -37.16 0.11
N CYS A 715 -18.68 -36.95 -1.18
CA CYS A 715 -19.95 -36.41 -1.68
C CYS A 715 -20.88 -37.52 -2.18
N ARG A 716 -22.18 -37.29 -2.09
CA ARG A 716 -23.24 -37.94 -2.87
C ARG A 716 -24.17 -36.85 -3.41
N PRO A 717 -24.75 -36.99 -4.61
CA PRO A 717 -25.71 -36.04 -5.17
C PRO A 717 -27.16 -36.43 -4.88
N GLU A 718 -28.04 -35.43 -4.79
CA GLU A 718 -29.48 -35.56 -5.01
C GLU A 718 -30.00 -34.23 -5.62
N SER A 719 -31.23 -34.22 -6.16
CA SER A 719 -31.50 -33.49 -7.42
C SER A 719 -32.68 -32.51 -7.43
N ASN A 720 -32.55 -31.46 -8.26
CA ASN A 720 -33.61 -30.54 -8.76
C ASN A 720 -34.28 -29.65 -7.70
N SER A 721 -34.67 -28.39 -7.95
CA SER A 721 -34.42 -27.38 -9.03
C SER A 721 -34.90 -26.00 -8.48
N ARG A 722 -34.79 -24.80 -9.09
CA ARG A 722 -34.60 -24.32 -10.48
C ARG A 722 -33.77 -23.00 -10.46
N ARG A 723 -33.46 -22.44 -11.64
CA ARG A 723 -32.95 -21.06 -11.91
C ARG A 723 -31.69 -20.61 -11.13
N VAL A 724 -30.53 -20.80 -11.75
CA VAL A 724 -29.26 -20.18 -11.34
C VAL A 724 -29.11 -18.80 -11.98
N TRP A 725 -28.75 -17.79 -11.18
CA TRP A 725 -27.98 -16.62 -11.63
C TRP A 725 -26.66 -16.62 -10.87
N VAL A 726 -25.53 -16.55 -11.58
CA VAL A 726 -24.19 -16.59 -10.98
C VAL A 726 -23.68 -15.17 -10.77
N PHE A 727 -23.30 -14.83 -9.53
CA PHE A 727 -22.35 -13.75 -9.27
C PHE A 727 -21.24 -14.20 -8.33
N TRP A 728 -20.05 -13.61 -8.52
CA TRP A 728 -18.79 -14.09 -7.95
C TRP A 728 -18.55 -13.63 -6.51
N CYS A 729 -17.94 -14.51 -5.71
CA CYS A 729 -17.23 -14.13 -4.49
C CYS A 729 -15.71 -14.08 -4.78
N LEU A 730 -15.10 -12.90 -4.68
CA LEU A 730 -13.70 -12.67 -5.08
C LEU A 730 -12.70 -13.13 -4.00
N ILE A 731 -12.12 -14.32 -4.19
CA ILE A 731 -10.96 -14.80 -3.44
C ILE A 731 -9.66 -14.31 -4.12
N PRO A 732 -8.68 -13.74 -3.38
CA PRO A 732 -7.42 -13.27 -3.95
C PRO A 732 -6.46 -14.42 -4.36
N GLY A 733 -6.75 -15.04 -5.50
CA GLY A 733 -5.79 -15.43 -6.54
C GLY A 733 -4.77 -16.55 -6.26
N ARG A 734 -4.97 -17.71 -6.90
CA ARG A 734 -3.85 -18.52 -7.43
C ARG A 734 -3.61 -18.18 -8.90
N ARG A 735 -2.44 -17.64 -9.22
CA ARG A 735 -1.91 -17.66 -10.60
C ARG A 735 -1.23 -19.01 -10.84
N HIS A 736 -1.73 -19.79 -11.80
CA HIS A 736 -0.89 -20.77 -12.51
C HIS A 736 -0.62 -20.23 -13.90
N SER A 737 0.65 -19.95 -14.20
CA SER A 737 1.13 -19.67 -15.55
C SER A 737 1.69 -20.95 -16.16
N ALA A 738 1.02 -21.48 -17.17
CA ALA A 738 1.49 -22.59 -17.99
C ALA A 738 1.42 -22.19 -19.47
N THR A 739 2.47 -21.52 -19.95
CA THR A 739 2.60 -21.13 -21.36
C THR A 739 2.96 -22.35 -22.22
N ARG A 740 2.10 -22.71 -23.16
CA ARG A 740 2.51 -23.41 -24.38
C ARG A 740 1.71 -22.93 -25.59
N LYS A 741 2.36 -22.93 -26.75
CA LYS A 741 1.79 -22.52 -28.04
C LYS A 741 0.67 -23.47 -28.44
N VAL A 742 -0.39 -22.94 -29.05
CA VAL A 742 -1.22 -23.70 -29.99
C VAL A 742 -0.85 -23.22 -31.39
N SER A 743 -0.11 -24.05 -32.11
CA SER A 743 -0.02 -23.99 -33.57
C SER A 743 -1.08 -24.91 -34.16
N SER A 744 -1.53 -24.59 -35.37
CA SER A 744 -2.53 -25.35 -36.13
C SER A 744 -2.19 -26.83 -36.32
N MET A 745 -3.16 -27.72 -36.12
CA MET A 745 -3.46 -28.81 -37.05
C MET A 745 -4.86 -29.40 -36.83
N SER A 746 -5.29 -30.27 -37.74
CA SER A 746 -6.68 -30.63 -38.02
C SER A 746 -7.10 -32.04 -37.56
N SER A 747 -8.35 -32.40 -37.90
CA SER A 747 -8.89 -33.75 -38.09
C SER A 747 -9.15 -34.70 -36.89
N GLN A 748 -10.46 -34.90 -36.67
CA GLN A 748 -11.17 -36.21 -36.54
C GLN A 748 -11.11 -37.08 -35.26
N ALA A 749 -12.22 -37.83 -35.13
CA ALA A 749 -12.37 -39.19 -34.57
C ALA A 749 -12.55 -39.42 -33.04
N SER A 750 -13.83 -39.46 -32.65
CA SER A 750 -14.49 -40.57 -31.92
C SER A 750 -14.20 -40.86 -30.43
N LEU A 751 -15.23 -41.37 -29.75
CA LEU A 751 -15.19 -41.90 -28.38
C LEU A 751 -14.39 -43.20 -28.29
N LYS A 752 -13.77 -43.46 -27.12
CA LYS A 752 -13.81 -44.79 -26.50
C LYS A 752 -13.62 -44.73 -24.99
N THR A 753 -14.46 -45.48 -24.27
CA THR A 753 -14.40 -45.65 -22.81
C THR A 753 -13.41 -46.75 -22.45
N PHE A 754 -12.61 -46.57 -21.41
CA PHE A 754 -11.95 -47.67 -20.70
C PHE A 754 -11.88 -47.40 -19.18
N THR A 755 -11.86 -48.48 -18.42
CA THR A 755 -11.94 -48.56 -16.95
C THR A 755 -10.77 -49.43 -16.45
N ILE A 756 -10.59 -49.58 -15.12
CA ILE A 756 -9.70 -50.56 -14.46
C ILE A 756 -8.20 -50.13 -14.53
N GLU A 757 -7.32 -50.23 -13.51
CA GLU A 757 -7.41 -50.74 -12.13
C GLU A 757 -6.54 -49.94 -11.10
N ARG A 758 -6.45 -50.43 -9.85
CA ARG A 758 -5.39 -50.07 -8.88
C ARG A 758 -4.51 -51.29 -8.53
N PRO A 759 -3.18 -51.17 -8.62
CA PRO A 759 -2.26 -51.98 -7.82
C PRO A 759 -2.17 -51.48 -6.36
N ARG A 760 -1.65 -52.32 -5.46
CA ARG A 760 -1.27 -51.96 -4.08
C ARG A 760 0.26 -51.82 -3.98
N SER A 761 0.70 -51.08 -2.97
CA SER A 761 1.99 -51.18 -2.25
C SER A 761 3.16 -51.93 -2.91
N HIS A 762 4.23 -51.18 -3.18
CA HIS A 762 5.37 -51.21 -2.26
C HIS A 762 5.87 -49.78 -1.99
#